data_AF-A0A022MCF0-F1
#
_entry.id   AF-A0A022MCF0-F1
#
_cell.length_a   1.000
_cell.length_b   1.000
_cell.length_c   1.000
_cell.angle_alpha   90.00
_cell.angle_beta   90.00
_cell.angle_gamma   90.00
#
_symmetry.space_group_name_H-M   'P 1'
#
loop_
_entity.id
_entity.type
_entity.pdbx_description
1 polymer ?
#
loop_
_entity_poly.entity_id
_entity_poly.type
_entity_poly.pdbx_seq_one_letter_code
_entity_poly.pdbx_strand_id
1 'polypeptide(L)'
;MTRAEQPTAHTPAPDDALVTDSRERAVRALLRRPQLKRLWSAQLVAGVGDTLALLVLVALVLQAAVAQGSFGGGYRGAAFAVATVFGARIVATVLFGAVLLGPLTTLTAPDGPLDRRWTMVGADGVRAALLIIAPLWIDWTPANAPTLLLVTVFVTGAAERLWTVCRESAAPALLPAPPPEGATVRPLPDHLDALRRLSLRTTFAAIPLAAVVLVVASLFNNLLGTGVAWFDQHQAALGAYVAAGLFAASLSVLTYLELPGTRTPRARSPLEGLRRPRTATGVDKGRTGAVPVLVLACAAVAGAIAAAVAVCALHARDLGGGPVLFGLEVLVLTGGVAVGIRTAPKALVTLSRRRLLALALALTGIALLAAGLVPDVTTVLLLLALAGVSAGAAANAGHTVLDLETEDQRRPRMAGHLHAVVRLVVALAALCAPVVAAGIGPHRLENGRFVFEHGGAAFTLMLVGALLLPVAALVLAKVDDRSGVPLRKDLVDALRGGDDPVTVPAATGFFIALEGGDGAGKSTQAEALADWIRAKGHEVVLTREPGATPVGKRLRSILLDVSSQGLSHRAEALLYAADRAEHVDTVVRPALERGAVVISDRYIDSSVAYQGAGRDLSPTEIARISRWATDGLVPHLTVLLDVSPETARERFTEAPDRLESEPAEFHARVRSGFLALAAADPGRYLVVDAGQEPEAVTTVVRARLDQMLPLSEAEVKAQEEARRKAEEEARRKAEEEARRKAEEERLERERQEQLARLRAEEEERKRRELEEAQRREAERQAEEARQRAEEARRRAEEERARLLAEEQARAEAEARRKAEQERLR
;
A
#
# COMPACT_ATOMS: atom_id res chain seq x y z
N MET A 1 37.12 -48.56 12.35
CA MET A 1 36.84 -47.12 12.52
C MET A 1 35.59 -46.80 11.75
N THR A 2 34.72 -46.04 12.40
CA THR A 2 33.28 -45.96 12.25
C THR A 2 32.84 -45.01 11.15
N ARG A 3 31.63 -45.28 10.64
CA ARG A 3 30.82 -44.52 9.69
C ARG A 3 30.36 -43.15 10.25
N ALA A 4 31.22 -42.46 11.01
CA ALA A 4 30.90 -41.34 11.88
C ALA A 4 31.43 -39.97 11.39
N GLU A 5 31.97 -39.88 10.18
CA GLU A 5 32.51 -38.61 9.65
C GLU A 5 32.02 -38.30 8.23
N GLN A 6 30.72 -38.45 7.98
CA GLN A 6 30.08 -37.77 6.86
C GLN A 6 29.20 -36.65 7.42
N PRO A 7 29.49 -35.37 7.14
CA PRO A 7 28.54 -34.31 7.45
C PRO A 7 27.28 -34.55 6.61
N THR A 8 26.16 -34.80 7.30
CA THR A 8 24.82 -34.89 6.72
C THR A 8 24.47 -33.57 6.06
N ALA A 9 24.51 -33.54 4.74
CA ALA A 9 24.02 -32.41 3.95
C ALA A 9 22.49 -32.30 4.08
N HIS A 10 22.02 -31.59 5.10
CA HIS A 10 20.65 -31.09 5.14
C HIS A 10 20.54 -29.89 4.21
N THR A 11 19.99 -30.07 3.03
CA THR A 11 19.46 -28.94 2.27
C THR A 11 18.24 -29.41 1.48
N PRO A 12 17.01 -29.15 1.97
CA PRO A 12 15.84 -29.20 1.10
C PRO A 12 15.97 -28.08 0.04
N ALA A 13 15.44 -28.35 -1.15
CA ALA A 13 15.44 -27.42 -2.28
C ALA A 13 14.84 -26.05 -1.90
N PRO A 14 15.24 -24.96 -2.57
CA PRO A 14 15.17 -23.66 -1.97
C PRO A 14 13.82 -22.96 -2.25
N ASP A 15 13.27 -22.36 -1.20
CA ASP A 15 12.07 -21.51 -1.25
C ASP A 15 12.38 -20.26 -2.10
N ASP A 16 11.59 -19.95 -3.15
CA ASP A 16 11.91 -18.89 -4.13
C ASP A 16 12.10 -17.50 -3.46
N ALA A 17 11.45 -17.27 -2.32
CA ALA A 17 11.65 -16.08 -1.49
C ALA A 17 13.03 -16.07 -0.81
N LEU A 18 13.49 -17.20 -0.27
CA LEU A 18 14.84 -17.37 0.28
C LEU A 18 15.92 -17.36 -0.82
N VAL A 19 15.61 -17.87 -2.02
CA VAL A 19 16.47 -17.75 -3.20
C VAL A 19 16.59 -16.29 -3.62
N THR A 20 15.47 -15.56 -3.67
CA THR A 20 15.47 -14.14 -4.04
C THR A 20 16.22 -13.32 -3.00
N ASP A 21 15.96 -13.55 -1.71
CA ASP A 21 16.67 -12.88 -0.61
C ASP A 21 18.17 -13.25 -0.58
N SER A 22 18.54 -14.50 -0.85
CA SER A 22 19.96 -14.88 -0.97
C SER A 22 20.65 -14.23 -2.17
N ARG A 23 19.96 -14.10 -3.32
CA ARG A 23 20.46 -13.35 -4.49
C ARG A 23 20.65 -11.87 -4.19
N GLU A 24 19.72 -11.25 -3.45
CA GLU A 24 19.85 -9.84 -3.05
C GLU A 24 20.92 -9.62 -1.98
N ARG A 25 21.05 -10.54 -1.02
CA ARG A 25 22.16 -10.56 -0.07
C ARG A 25 23.50 -10.71 -0.77
N ALA A 26 23.60 -11.55 -1.81
CA ALA A 26 24.82 -11.69 -2.61
C ALA A 26 25.22 -10.38 -3.30
N VAL A 27 24.28 -9.66 -3.92
CA VAL A 27 24.55 -8.35 -4.54
C VAL A 27 24.98 -7.32 -3.49
N ARG A 28 24.30 -7.25 -2.34
CA ARG A 28 24.67 -6.35 -1.24
C ARG A 28 26.04 -6.68 -0.65
N ALA A 29 26.37 -7.96 -0.53
CA ALA A 29 27.67 -8.43 -0.03
C ALA A 29 28.82 -8.01 -0.95
N LEU A 30 28.62 -8.07 -2.28
CA LEU A 30 29.60 -7.59 -3.25
C LEU A 30 29.94 -6.10 -3.03
N LEU A 31 28.94 -5.25 -2.86
CA LEU A 31 29.12 -3.80 -2.67
C LEU A 31 29.76 -3.40 -1.32
N ARG A 32 29.96 -4.34 -0.39
CA ARG A 32 30.72 -4.08 0.85
C ARG A 32 32.23 -4.05 0.60
N ARG A 33 32.72 -4.60 -0.51
CA ARG A 33 34.15 -4.60 -0.85
C ARG A 33 34.58 -3.22 -1.36
N PRO A 34 35.62 -2.58 -0.79
CA PRO A 34 36.00 -1.21 -1.14
C PRO A 34 36.29 -1.00 -2.63
N GLN A 35 37.14 -1.86 -3.23
CA GLN A 35 37.52 -1.72 -4.64
C GLN A 35 36.35 -1.98 -5.59
N LEU A 36 35.50 -2.96 -5.29
CA LEU A 36 34.31 -3.23 -6.09
C LEU A 36 33.29 -2.10 -5.97
N LYS A 37 33.10 -1.55 -4.77
CA LYS A 37 32.24 -0.38 -4.53
C LYS A 37 32.74 0.83 -5.31
N ARG A 38 34.05 1.09 -5.35
CA ARG A 38 34.65 2.17 -6.16
C ARG A 38 34.36 1.98 -7.64
N LEU A 39 34.65 0.79 -8.19
CA LEU A 39 34.37 0.49 -9.61
C LEU A 39 32.88 0.64 -9.95
N TRP A 40 31.99 0.21 -9.07
CA TRP A 40 30.54 0.33 -9.27
C TRP A 40 30.00 1.75 -9.10
N SER A 41 30.63 2.55 -8.23
CA SER A 41 30.31 3.98 -8.10
C SER A 41 30.73 4.72 -9.36
N ALA A 42 31.93 4.45 -9.88
CA ALA A 42 32.38 4.98 -11.18
C ALA A 42 31.45 4.53 -12.31
N GLN A 43 31.03 3.25 -12.34
CA GLN A 43 30.05 2.75 -13.32
C GLN A 43 28.73 3.51 -13.28
N LEU A 44 28.18 3.76 -12.09
CA LEU A 44 26.91 4.46 -11.97
C LEU A 44 27.06 5.90 -12.46
N VAL A 45 28.09 6.62 -12.01
CA VAL A 45 28.32 8.02 -12.38
C VAL A 45 28.61 8.15 -13.88
N ALA A 46 29.53 7.35 -14.43
CA ALA A 46 29.83 7.35 -15.86
C ALA A 46 28.64 6.89 -16.71
N GLY A 47 27.82 5.94 -16.22
CA GLY A 47 26.62 5.50 -16.89
C GLY A 47 25.54 6.58 -16.97
N VAL A 48 25.35 7.35 -15.89
CA VAL A 48 24.47 8.53 -15.90
C VAL A 48 25.04 9.59 -16.85
N GLY A 49 26.34 9.86 -16.79
CA GLY A 49 27.02 10.78 -17.69
C GLY A 49 26.88 10.39 -19.16
N ASP A 50 27.01 9.12 -19.49
CA ASP A 50 26.91 8.60 -20.87
C ASP A 50 25.48 8.66 -21.41
N THR A 51 24.48 8.34 -20.59
CA THR A 51 23.08 8.47 -21.01
C THR A 51 22.70 9.94 -21.18
N LEU A 52 23.13 10.82 -20.26
CA LEU A 52 22.93 12.26 -20.36
C LEU A 52 23.62 12.82 -21.61
N ALA A 53 24.85 12.39 -21.89
CA ALA A 53 25.60 12.76 -23.09
C ALA A 53 24.82 12.41 -24.36
N LEU A 54 24.24 11.21 -24.44
CA LEU A 54 23.42 10.80 -25.58
C LEU A 54 22.20 11.71 -25.74
N LEU A 55 21.45 11.97 -24.67
CA LEU A 55 20.26 12.85 -24.72
C LEU A 55 20.64 14.27 -25.16
N VAL A 56 21.71 14.83 -24.60
CA VAL A 56 22.19 16.17 -24.96
C VAL A 56 22.68 16.21 -26.41
N LEU A 57 23.41 15.19 -26.86
CA LEU A 57 23.87 15.13 -28.24
C LEU A 57 22.71 14.95 -29.23
N VAL A 58 21.63 14.25 -28.87
CA VAL A 58 20.38 14.26 -29.67
C VAL A 58 19.84 15.68 -29.80
N ALA A 59 19.75 16.43 -28.70
CA ALA A 59 19.24 17.79 -28.72
C ALA A 59 20.13 18.74 -29.54
N LEU A 60 21.46 18.68 -29.38
CA LEU A 60 22.42 19.51 -30.11
C LEU A 60 22.44 19.18 -31.62
N VAL A 61 22.42 17.89 -31.98
CA VAL A 61 22.37 17.48 -33.40
C VAL A 61 21.05 17.90 -34.03
N LEU A 62 19.92 17.74 -33.33
CA LEU A 62 18.62 18.20 -33.79
C LEU A 62 18.60 19.72 -33.99
N GLN A 63 19.12 20.49 -33.04
CA GLN A 63 19.26 21.94 -33.14
C GLN A 63 20.10 22.34 -34.37
N ALA A 64 21.30 21.77 -34.51
CA ALA A 64 22.21 22.08 -35.62
C ALA A 64 21.63 21.67 -36.98
N ALA A 65 21.02 20.49 -37.06
CA ALA A 65 20.43 19.99 -38.30
C ALA A 65 19.24 20.83 -38.77
N VAL A 66 18.40 21.29 -37.85
CA VAL A 66 17.28 22.18 -38.16
C VAL A 66 17.79 23.56 -38.60
N ALA A 67 18.77 24.12 -37.89
CA ALA A 67 19.33 25.44 -38.22
C ALA A 67 19.97 25.47 -39.61
N GLN A 68 20.65 24.39 -40.00
CA GLN A 68 21.33 24.29 -41.30
C GLN A 68 20.47 23.65 -42.41
N GLY A 69 19.23 23.24 -42.14
CA GLY A 69 18.42 22.49 -43.10
C GLY A 69 19.07 21.17 -43.55
N SER A 70 19.86 20.54 -42.69
CA SER A 70 20.58 19.29 -42.99
C SER A 70 19.61 18.14 -43.25
N PHE A 71 20.09 17.09 -43.93
CA PHE A 71 19.32 15.88 -44.24
C PHE A 71 18.02 16.14 -45.02
N GLY A 72 18.02 17.13 -45.91
CA GLY A 72 16.87 17.49 -46.74
C GLY A 72 15.89 18.48 -46.11
N GLY A 73 16.20 18.99 -44.90
CA GLY A 73 15.44 20.06 -44.26
C GLY A 73 14.06 19.66 -43.75
N GLY A 74 13.37 20.62 -43.11
CA GLY A 74 12.05 20.44 -42.53
C GLY A 74 11.97 19.33 -41.48
N TYR A 75 10.77 18.78 -41.27
CA TYR A 75 10.52 17.74 -40.27
C TYR A 75 11.27 16.43 -40.59
N ARG A 76 11.38 16.07 -41.88
CA ARG A 76 12.07 14.84 -42.30
C ARG A 76 13.56 14.88 -41.97
N GLY A 77 14.22 16.00 -42.27
CA GLY A 77 15.63 16.18 -41.93
C GLY A 77 15.87 16.17 -40.42
N ALA A 78 14.99 16.80 -39.64
CA ALA A 78 15.03 16.76 -38.18
C ALA A 78 14.92 15.33 -37.61
N ALA A 79 13.95 14.55 -38.10
CA ALA A 79 13.75 13.17 -37.67
C ALA A 79 14.91 12.24 -38.10
N PHE A 80 15.45 12.44 -39.30
CA PHE A 80 16.63 11.71 -39.76
C PHE A 80 17.88 12.07 -38.95
N ALA A 81 18.05 13.33 -38.54
CA ALA A 81 19.14 13.74 -37.66
C ALA A 81 19.12 12.96 -36.34
N VAL A 82 17.95 12.82 -35.71
CA VAL A 82 17.79 11.97 -34.50
C VAL A 82 18.13 10.51 -34.80
N ALA A 83 17.68 9.95 -35.92
CA ALA A 83 18.03 8.59 -36.34
C ALA A 83 19.56 8.40 -36.49
N THR A 84 20.25 9.38 -37.08
CA THR A 84 21.71 9.30 -37.29
C THR A 84 22.50 9.33 -35.99
N VAL A 85 22.01 10.00 -34.94
CA VAL A 85 22.63 9.94 -33.60
C VAL A 85 22.58 8.53 -33.03
N PHE A 86 21.40 7.90 -33.02
CA PHE A 86 21.26 6.51 -32.57
C PHE A 86 22.05 5.55 -33.47
N GLY A 87 22.03 5.77 -34.78
CA GLY A 87 22.82 5.01 -35.75
C GLY A 87 24.32 5.07 -35.49
N ALA A 88 24.89 6.26 -35.33
CA ALA A 88 26.30 6.46 -34.98
C ALA A 88 26.66 5.76 -33.67
N ARG A 89 25.78 5.83 -32.66
CA ARG A 89 25.97 5.14 -31.37
C ARG A 89 25.94 3.62 -31.51
N ILE A 90 25.03 3.07 -32.33
CA ILE A 90 24.94 1.63 -32.61
C ILE A 90 26.18 1.16 -33.38
N VAL A 91 26.62 1.91 -34.39
CA VAL A 91 27.83 1.58 -35.16
C VAL A 91 29.06 1.56 -34.25
N ALA A 92 29.24 2.56 -33.39
CA ALA A 92 30.31 2.55 -32.39
C ALA A 92 30.20 1.34 -31.45
N THR A 93 29.00 1.01 -31.00
CA THR A 93 28.73 -0.15 -30.12
C THR A 93 29.10 -1.48 -30.78
N VAL A 94 28.73 -1.69 -32.04
CA VAL A 94 29.01 -2.93 -32.78
C VAL A 94 30.49 -3.01 -33.18
N LEU A 95 31.06 -1.91 -33.65
CA LEU A 95 32.45 -1.85 -34.07
C LEU A 95 33.39 -2.13 -32.90
N PHE A 96 33.26 -1.41 -31.78
CA PHE A 96 34.15 -1.56 -30.63
C PHE A 96 33.71 -2.68 -29.66
N GLY A 97 32.45 -3.11 -29.71
CA GLY A 97 31.94 -4.17 -28.84
C GLY A 97 31.96 -5.57 -29.45
N ALA A 98 31.91 -5.71 -30.78
CA ALA A 98 31.84 -7.01 -31.45
C ALA A 98 32.96 -7.21 -32.48
N VAL A 99 33.16 -6.27 -33.41
CA VAL A 99 34.13 -6.41 -34.51
C VAL A 99 35.57 -6.33 -33.99
N LEU A 100 35.87 -5.29 -33.20
CA LEU A 100 37.19 -5.03 -32.62
C LEU A 100 37.35 -5.65 -31.22
N LEU A 101 36.40 -6.45 -30.75
CA LEU A 101 36.44 -7.01 -29.40
C LEU A 101 37.72 -7.83 -29.16
N GLY A 102 38.09 -8.70 -30.10
CA GLY A 102 39.31 -9.52 -30.02
C GLY A 102 40.56 -8.65 -29.80
N PRO A 103 40.90 -7.75 -30.74
CA PRO A 103 42.01 -6.80 -30.58
C PRO A 103 41.95 -5.95 -29.30
N LEU A 104 40.77 -5.48 -28.89
CA LEU A 104 40.65 -4.69 -27.65
C LEU A 104 40.91 -5.54 -26.40
N THR A 105 40.44 -6.79 -26.39
CA THR A 105 40.72 -7.72 -25.29
C THR A 105 42.18 -8.12 -25.20
N THR A 106 42.91 -8.21 -26.33
CA THR A 106 44.35 -8.47 -26.30
C THR A 106 45.14 -7.26 -25.82
N LEU A 107 44.75 -6.04 -26.26
CA LEU A 107 45.40 -4.80 -25.81
C LEU A 107 45.24 -4.56 -24.30
N THR A 108 44.08 -4.92 -23.74
CA THR A 108 43.73 -4.71 -22.33
C THR A 108 43.87 -5.98 -21.47
N ALA A 109 44.51 -7.03 -22.00
CA ALA A 109 44.85 -8.23 -21.24
C ALA A 109 45.86 -7.89 -20.12
N PRO A 110 46.01 -8.73 -19.07
CA PRO A 110 47.03 -8.50 -18.03
C PRO A 110 48.45 -8.38 -18.59
N ASP A 111 48.73 -9.11 -19.68
CA ASP A 111 50.01 -9.11 -20.39
C ASP A 111 50.03 -8.11 -21.56
N GLY A 112 48.96 -7.32 -21.74
CA GLY A 112 48.77 -6.37 -22.83
C GLY A 112 49.40 -5.00 -22.56
N PRO A 113 49.61 -4.16 -23.60
CA PRO A 113 50.24 -2.85 -23.47
C PRO A 113 49.37 -1.80 -22.77
N LEU A 114 48.05 -2.00 -22.66
CA LEU A 114 47.14 -1.02 -22.07
C LEU A 114 46.67 -1.45 -20.67
N ASP A 115 46.99 -0.62 -19.68
CA ASP A 115 46.45 -0.78 -18.34
C ASP A 115 44.94 -0.48 -18.31
N ARG A 116 44.16 -1.40 -17.74
CA ARG A 116 42.69 -1.32 -17.72
C ARG A 116 42.17 -0.10 -16.96
N ARG A 117 42.81 0.25 -15.84
CA ARG A 117 42.41 1.40 -15.02
C ARG A 117 42.68 2.68 -15.80
N TRP A 118 43.89 2.87 -16.30
CA TRP A 118 44.25 4.08 -17.05
C TRP A 118 43.51 4.20 -18.38
N THR A 119 43.13 3.09 -18.99
CA THR A 119 42.26 3.09 -20.17
C THR A 119 40.85 3.59 -19.85
N MET A 120 40.25 3.16 -18.73
CA MET A 120 38.95 3.69 -18.29
C MET A 120 39.05 5.19 -17.96
N VAL A 121 40.12 5.61 -17.28
CA VAL A 121 40.43 7.02 -16.98
C VAL A 121 40.54 7.84 -18.28
N GLY A 122 41.31 7.38 -19.26
CA GLY A 122 41.44 8.04 -20.56
C GLY A 122 40.12 8.14 -21.32
N ALA A 123 39.30 7.08 -21.30
CA ALA A 123 37.99 7.07 -21.93
C ALA A 123 37.01 8.08 -21.29
N ASP A 124 37.02 8.24 -19.97
CA ASP A 124 36.25 9.29 -19.28
C ASP A 124 36.78 10.69 -19.63
N GLY A 125 38.11 10.87 -19.67
CA GLY A 125 38.74 12.14 -20.06
C GLY A 125 38.38 12.59 -21.47
N VAL A 126 38.42 11.68 -22.46
CA VAL A 126 38.00 11.95 -23.84
C VAL A 126 36.53 12.36 -23.91
N ARG A 127 35.65 11.63 -23.20
CA ARG A 127 34.21 11.95 -23.16
C ARG A 127 33.95 13.31 -22.53
N ALA A 128 34.62 13.64 -21.43
CA ALA A 128 34.50 14.94 -20.77
C ALA A 128 34.94 16.08 -21.69
N ALA A 129 36.11 15.97 -22.33
CA ALA A 129 36.64 16.98 -23.24
C ALA A 129 35.70 17.21 -24.44
N LEU A 130 35.22 16.13 -25.07
CA LEU A 130 34.31 16.22 -26.19
C LEU A 130 32.97 16.88 -25.83
N LEU A 131 32.45 16.63 -24.64
CA LEU A 131 31.20 17.25 -24.19
C LEU A 131 31.35 18.73 -23.84
N ILE A 132 32.51 19.15 -23.33
CA ILE A 132 32.81 20.58 -23.16
C ILE A 132 32.82 21.29 -24.52
N ILE A 133 33.36 20.63 -25.55
CA ILE A 133 33.47 21.21 -26.90
C ILE A 133 32.14 21.11 -27.67
N ALA A 134 31.30 20.11 -27.39
CA ALA A 134 30.14 19.80 -28.23
C ALA A 134 29.21 20.99 -28.53
N PRO A 135 28.75 21.80 -27.56
CA PRO A 135 27.92 22.96 -27.86
C PRO A 135 28.63 24.00 -28.75
N LEU A 136 29.95 24.14 -28.59
CA LEU A 136 30.76 25.16 -29.28
C LEU A 136 30.90 24.88 -30.78
N TRP A 137 30.69 23.65 -31.25
CA TRP A 137 30.69 23.35 -32.68
C TRP A 137 29.63 24.13 -33.46
N ILE A 138 28.51 24.44 -32.81
CA ILE A 138 27.39 25.20 -33.39
C ILE A 138 27.84 26.63 -33.70
N ASP A 139 28.63 27.25 -32.83
CA ASP A 139 29.14 28.61 -33.02
C ASP A 139 30.40 28.65 -33.88
N TRP A 140 31.37 27.76 -33.62
CA TRP A 140 32.67 27.77 -34.27
C TRP A 140 32.59 27.35 -35.74
N THR A 141 31.70 26.43 -36.06
CA THR A 141 31.60 25.82 -37.39
C THR A 141 30.16 25.54 -37.80
N PRO A 142 29.28 26.55 -37.94
CA PRO A 142 27.84 26.34 -38.12
C PRO A 142 27.48 25.39 -39.26
N ALA A 143 28.15 25.54 -40.42
CA ALA A 143 27.92 24.71 -41.60
C ALA A 143 28.32 23.22 -41.42
N ASN A 144 29.31 22.95 -40.57
CA ASN A 144 29.83 21.59 -40.31
C ASN A 144 29.37 21.03 -38.96
N ALA A 145 28.64 21.80 -38.17
CA ALA A 145 28.25 21.44 -36.81
C ALA A 145 27.50 20.10 -36.73
N PRO A 146 26.52 19.77 -37.60
CA PRO A 146 25.85 18.47 -37.56
C PRO A 146 26.82 17.30 -37.73
N THR A 147 27.78 17.42 -38.65
CA THR A 147 28.80 16.39 -38.90
C THR A 147 29.75 16.23 -37.72
N LEU A 148 30.27 17.33 -37.16
CA LEU A 148 31.19 17.29 -36.03
C LEU A 148 30.52 16.78 -34.75
N LEU A 149 29.24 17.10 -34.55
CA LEU A 149 28.44 16.52 -33.47
C LEU A 149 28.21 15.02 -33.67
N LEU A 150 27.98 14.53 -34.90
CA LEU A 150 27.90 13.09 -35.18
C LEU A 150 29.22 12.37 -34.97
N VAL A 151 30.36 13.00 -35.32
CA VAL A 151 31.69 12.49 -34.95
C VAL A 151 31.82 12.42 -33.43
N THR A 152 31.35 13.45 -32.71
CA THR A 152 31.35 13.47 -31.25
C THR A 152 30.51 12.33 -30.67
N VAL A 153 29.32 12.05 -31.21
CA VAL A 153 28.48 10.90 -30.84
C VAL A 153 29.22 9.57 -31.05
N PHE A 154 29.87 9.41 -32.20
CA PHE A 154 30.61 8.19 -32.52
C PHE A 154 31.80 7.98 -31.57
N VAL A 155 32.63 9.01 -31.35
CA VAL A 155 33.83 8.91 -30.51
C VAL A 155 33.47 8.71 -29.04
N THR A 156 32.46 9.42 -28.53
CA THR A 156 31.96 9.18 -27.16
C THR A 156 31.40 7.77 -26.99
N GLY A 157 30.73 7.23 -28.01
CA GLY A 157 30.28 5.83 -28.04
C GLY A 157 31.42 4.81 -28.07
N ALA A 158 32.47 5.07 -28.85
CA ALA A 158 33.66 4.23 -28.89
C ALA A 158 34.39 4.23 -27.53
N ALA A 159 34.55 5.40 -26.91
CA ALA A 159 35.15 5.55 -25.60
C ALA A 159 34.34 4.82 -24.51
N GLU A 160 33.00 4.91 -24.53
CA GLU A 160 32.16 4.16 -23.59
C GLU A 160 32.28 2.65 -23.78
N ARG A 161 32.36 2.15 -25.02
CA ARG A 161 32.57 0.71 -25.25
C ARG A 161 33.92 0.25 -24.74
N LEU A 162 34.99 1.00 -24.98
CA LEU A 162 36.33 0.70 -24.47
C LEU A 162 36.31 0.65 -22.94
N TRP A 163 35.68 1.63 -22.30
CA TRP A 163 35.47 1.68 -20.85
C TRP A 163 34.72 0.43 -20.35
N THR A 164 33.63 0.04 -21.03
CA THR A 164 32.82 -1.14 -20.70
C THR A 164 33.62 -2.44 -20.83
N VAL A 165 34.44 -2.60 -21.88
CA VAL A 165 35.32 -3.77 -22.06
C VAL A 165 36.33 -3.88 -20.91
N CYS A 166 37.00 -2.78 -20.56
CA CYS A 166 37.93 -2.75 -19.43
C CYS A 166 37.24 -3.11 -18.12
N ARG A 167 36.05 -2.55 -17.84
CA ARG A 167 35.27 -2.86 -16.65
C ARG A 167 34.87 -4.34 -16.60
N GLU A 168 34.35 -4.91 -17.69
CA GLU A 168 33.92 -6.30 -17.74
C GLU A 168 35.06 -7.29 -17.53
N SER A 169 36.26 -6.96 -18.00
CA SER A 169 37.45 -7.76 -17.75
C SER A 169 38.06 -7.51 -16.36
N ALA A 170 37.93 -6.31 -15.79
CA ALA A 170 38.47 -5.98 -14.47
C ALA A 170 37.59 -6.47 -13.31
N ALA A 171 36.27 -6.40 -13.43
CA ALA A 171 35.35 -6.69 -12.33
C ALA A 171 35.45 -8.12 -11.76
N PRO A 172 35.66 -9.19 -12.57
CA PRO A 172 35.87 -10.53 -12.03
C PRO A 172 37.11 -10.66 -11.13
N ALA A 173 38.16 -9.85 -11.34
CA ALA A 173 39.37 -9.87 -10.51
C ALA A 173 39.12 -9.40 -9.06
N LEU A 174 38.04 -8.64 -8.84
CA LEU A 174 37.69 -8.06 -7.53
C LEU A 174 36.75 -8.96 -6.71
N LEU A 175 36.32 -10.08 -7.29
CA LEU A 175 35.44 -11.05 -6.64
C LEU A 175 36.18 -11.83 -5.53
N PRO A 176 35.45 -12.39 -4.55
CA PRO A 176 36.04 -13.31 -3.59
C PRO A 176 36.69 -14.50 -4.29
N ALA A 177 37.85 -14.94 -3.80
CA ALA A 177 38.42 -16.21 -4.23
C ALA A 177 37.40 -17.33 -3.94
N PRO A 178 37.21 -18.29 -4.85
CA PRO A 178 36.44 -19.48 -4.54
C PRO A 178 37.11 -20.18 -3.34
N PRO A 179 36.31 -20.75 -2.41
CA PRO A 179 36.86 -21.52 -1.31
C PRO A 179 37.67 -22.72 -1.85
N PRO A 180 38.69 -23.18 -1.12
CA PRO A 180 39.46 -24.36 -1.52
C PRO A 180 38.55 -25.57 -1.73
N GLU A 181 38.85 -26.37 -2.76
CA GLU A 181 38.09 -27.58 -3.09
C GLU A 181 37.96 -28.50 -1.86
N GLY A 182 36.72 -28.84 -1.48
CA GLY A 182 36.44 -29.73 -0.35
C GLY A 182 35.74 -29.10 0.87
N ALA A 183 35.50 -27.79 0.89
CA ALA A 183 34.71 -27.16 1.96
C ALA A 183 33.21 -27.50 1.82
N THR A 184 32.71 -28.41 2.67
CA THR A 184 31.33 -28.93 2.70
C THR A 184 30.32 -27.94 3.33
N VAL A 185 30.03 -26.79 2.71
CA VAL A 185 28.93 -25.92 3.18
C VAL A 185 28.25 -25.14 2.04
N ARG A 186 27.02 -25.54 1.69
CA ARG A 186 26.06 -24.90 0.75
C ARG A 186 26.57 -24.66 -0.71
N PRO A 187 25.68 -24.66 -1.72
CA PRO A 187 26.04 -24.07 -3.01
C PRO A 187 26.36 -22.58 -2.79
N LEU A 188 27.63 -22.19 -2.99
CA LEU A 188 28.04 -20.79 -2.87
C LEU A 188 27.25 -19.93 -3.87
N PRO A 189 26.91 -18.68 -3.52
CA PRO A 189 26.32 -17.76 -4.48
C PRO A 189 27.23 -17.59 -5.69
N ASP A 190 26.70 -17.81 -6.90
CA ASP A 190 27.43 -17.49 -8.13
C ASP A 190 27.70 -15.97 -8.18
N HIS A 191 28.93 -15.60 -7.81
CA HIS A 191 29.38 -14.21 -7.76
C HIS A 191 29.37 -13.56 -9.14
N LEU A 192 29.56 -14.31 -10.22
CA LEU A 192 29.52 -13.77 -11.59
C LEU A 192 28.09 -13.43 -12.00
N ASP A 193 27.12 -14.25 -11.63
CA ASP A 193 25.72 -13.96 -11.88
C ASP A 193 25.20 -12.82 -10.99
N ALA A 194 25.66 -12.72 -9.74
CA ALA A 194 25.39 -11.56 -8.88
C ALA A 194 25.97 -10.26 -9.47
N LEU A 195 27.20 -10.31 -9.96
CA LEU A 195 27.86 -9.20 -10.66
C LEU A 195 27.08 -8.76 -11.90
N ARG A 196 26.58 -9.73 -12.69
CA ARG A 196 25.78 -9.46 -13.89
C ARG A 196 24.47 -8.76 -13.54
N ARG A 197 23.75 -9.25 -12.54
CA ARG A 197 22.50 -8.62 -12.05
C ARG A 197 22.76 -7.19 -11.57
N LEU A 198 23.85 -6.97 -10.84
CA LEU A 198 24.24 -5.65 -10.38
C LEU A 198 24.55 -4.71 -11.56
N SER A 199 25.27 -5.18 -12.58
CA SER A 199 25.56 -4.41 -13.80
C SER A 199 24.28 -4.04 -14.58
N LEU A 200 23.34 -4.97 -14.72
CA LEU A 200 22.05 -4.71 -15.37
C LEU A 200 21.22 -3.65 -14.62
N ARG A 201 21.11 -3.80 -13.28
CA ARG A 201 20.38 -2.84 -12.44
C ARG A 201 20.97 -1.44 -12.49
N THR A 202 22.29 -1.33 -12.44
CA THR A 202 22.99 -0.03 -12.45
C THR A 202 22.95 0.65 -13.81
N THR A 203 23.11 -0.11 -14.90
CA THR A 203 22.95 0.42 -16.27
C THR A 203 21.52 0.89 -16.51
N PHE A 204 20.51 0.14 -16.05
CA PHE A 204 19.12 0.54 -16.18
C PHE A 204 18.77 1.77 -15.33
N ALA A 205 19.25 1.85 -14.08
CA ALA A 205 19.00 3.00 -13.20
C ALA A 205 19.64 4.30 -13.70
N ALA A 206 20.72 4.21 -14.48
CA ALA A 206 21.39 5.37 -15.04
C ALA A 206 20.50 6.19 -16.00
N ILE A 207 19.53 5.54 -16.68
CA ILE A 207 18.69 6.19 -17.69
C ILE A 207 17.72 7.21 -17.08
N PRO A 208 16.83 6.85 -16.12
CA PRO A 208 15.95 7.83 -15.49
C PRO A 208 16.73 8.86 -14.67
N LEU A 209 17.86 8.49 -14.07
CA LEU A 209 18.72 9.46 -13.39
C LEU A 209 19.27 10.51 -14.36
N ALA A 210 19.73 10.11 -15.54
CA ALA A 210 20.18 11.03 -16.58
C ALA A 210 19.05 11.94 -17.08
N ALA A 211 17.83 11.42 -17.19
CA ALA A 211 16.66 12.22 -17.55
C ALA A 211 16.33 13.28 -16.49
N VAL A 212 16.41 12.94 -15.19
CA VAL A 212 16.29 13.92 -14.10
C VAL A 212 17.38 14.98 -14.21
N VAL A 213 18.63 14.57 -14.41
CA VAL A 213 19.76 15.50 -14.55
C VAL A 213 19.58 16.42 -15.76
N LEU A 214 19.07 15.91 -16.88
CA LEU A 214 18.74 16.72 -18.06
C LEU A 214 17.68 17.77 -17.73
N VAL A 215 16.57 17.37 -17.09
CA VAL A 215 15.49 18.30 -16.69
C VAL A 215 16.05 19.41 -15.80
N VAL A 216 16.80 19.04 -14.76
CA VAL A 216 17.39 20.01 -13.82
C VAL A 216 18.37 20.92 -14.54
N ALA A 217 19.30 20.37 -15.34
CA ALA A 217 20.27 21.15 -16.08
C ALA A 217 19.58 22.09 -17.09
N SER A 218 18.54 21.67 -17.78
CA SER A 218 17.79 22.51 -18.71
C SER A 218 16.99 23.62 -18.01
N LEU A 219 16.45 23.38 -16.81
CA LEU A 219 15.80 24.43 -16.01
C LEU A 219 16.80 25.51 -15.58
N PHE A 220 17.99 25.11 -15.10
CA PHE A 220 19.06 26.05 -14.79
C PHE A 220 19.60 26.75 -16.04
N ASN A 221 19.68 26.05 -17.18
CA ASN A 221 20.07 26.64 -18.46
C ASN A 221 19.10 27.76 -18.86
N ASN A 222 17.80 27.52 -18.75
CA ASN A 222 16.78 28.53 -19.06
C ASN A 222 16.90 29.74 -18.12
N LEU A 223 17.19 29.51 -16.84
CA LEU A 223 17.46 30.60 -15.89
C LEU A 223 18.69 31.42 -16.29
N LEU A 224 19.80 30.76 -16.66
CA LEU A 224 21.00 31.44 -17.17
C LEU A 224 20.72 32.20 -18.47
N GLY A 225 19.86 31.66 -19.34
CA GLY A 225 19.41 32.29 -20.58
C GLY A 225 18.73 33.65 -20.38
N THR A 226 18.17 33.91 -19.20
CA THR A 226 17.59 35.25 -18.87
C THR A 226 18.66 36.34 -18.74
N GLY A 227 19.89 35.99 -18.38
CA GLY A 227 21.00 36.94 -18.18
C GLY A 227 22.14 36.81 -19.19
N VAL A 228 22.26 35.67 -19.87
CA VAL A 228 23.35 35.36 -20.80
C VAL A 228 22.77 34.78 -22.10
N ALA A 229 22.77 35.59 -23.16
CA ALA A 229 22.16 35.26 -24.45
C ALA A 229 22.66 33.96 -25.08
N TRP A 230 23.90 33.56 -24.81
CA TRP A 230 24.46 32.31 -25.32
C TRP A 230 23.69 31.07 -24.82
N PHE A 231 23.23 31.07 -23.56
CA PHE A 231 22.47 29.95 -23.00
C PHE A 231 21.03 29.88 -23.52
N ASP A 232 20.45 31.01 -23.93
CA ASP A 232 19.15 31.05 -24.61
C ASP A 232 19.21 30.35 -25.97
N GLN A 233 20.29 30.57 -26.71
CA GLN A 233 20.55 29.91 -28.01
C GLN A 233 20.95 28.44 -27.86
N HIS A 234 21.57 28.06 -26.74
CA HIS A 234 22.08 26.70 -26.51
C HIS A 234 21.39 26.02 -25.33
N GLN A 235 20.09 25.72 -25.47
CA GLN A 235 19.26 25.20 -24.39
C GLN A 235 19.71 23.85 -23.78
N ALA A 236 20.59 23.11 -24.48
CA ALA A 236 21.16 21.84 -24.02
C ALA A 236 22.62 21.94 -23.53
N ALA A 237 23.26 23.12 -23.58
CA ALA A 237 24.67 23.28 -23.27
C ALA A 237 25.02 22.95 -21.82
N LEU A 238 24.23 23.44 -20.86
CA LEU A 238 24.49 23.14 -19.45
C LEU A 238 24.42 21.63 -19.18
N GLY A 239 23.54 20.90 -19.88
CA GLY A 239 23.48 19.44 -19.81
C GLY A 239 24.78 18.77 -20.27
N ALA A 240 25.42 19.28 -21.33
CA ALA A 240 26.73 18.78 -21.78
C ALA A 240 27.83 19.00 -20.75
N TYR A 241 27.86 20.19 -20.12
CA TYR A 241 28.85 20.49 -19.08
C TYR A 241 28.64 19.67 -17.80
N VAL A 242 27.38 19.43 -17.41
CA VAL A 242 27.07 18.54 -16.29
C VAL A 242 27.49 17.10 -16.62
N ALA A 243 27.25 16.62 -17.84
CA ALA A 243 27.72 15.30 -18.28
C ALA A 243 29.26 15.20 -18.25
N ALA A 244 29.98 16.25 -18.68
CA ALA A 244 31.44 16.32 -18.55
C ALA A 244 31.88 16.28 -17.08
N GLY A 245 31.18 16.98 -16.18
CA GLY A 245 31.41 16.92 -14.73
C GLY A 245 31.19 15.53 -14.13
N LEU A 246 30.19 14.78 -14.59
CA LEU A 246 29.98 13.39 -14.19
C LEU A 246 31.16 12.50 -14.64
N PHE A 247 31.67 12.68 -15.86
CA PHE A 247 32.87 11.96 -16.29
C PHE A 247 34.11 12.34 -15.48
N ALA A 248 34.28 13.61 -15.12
CA ALA A 248 35.35 14.06 -14.22
C ALA A 248 35.23 13.45 -12.81
N ALA A 249 34.00 13.29 -12.29
CA ALA A 249 33.76 12.60 -11.03
C ALA A 249 34.08 11.09 -11.12
N SER A 250 33.68 10.42 -12.22
CA SER A 250 34.05 9.01 -12.48
C SER A 250 35.56 8.84 -12.55
N LEU A 251 36.24 9.71 -13.31
CA LEU A 251 37.69 9.76 -13.45
C LEU A 251 38.39 9.84 -12.08
N SER A 252 37.94 10.75 -11.20
CA SER A 252 38.46 10.92 -9.84
C SER A 252 38.30 9.67 -8.97
N VAL A 253 37.20 8.92 -9.14
CA VAL A 253 37.02 7.64 -8.45
C VAL A 253 37.95 6.57 -9.02
N LEU A 254 38.15 6.54 -10.34
CA LEU A 254 38.99 5.53 -11.03
C LEU A 254 40.49 5.71 -10.78
N THR A 255 40.99 6.92 -10.54
CA THR A 255 42.37 7.13 -10.06
C THR A 255 42.61 6.49 -8.68
N TYR A 256 41.52 6.32 -7.93
CA TYR A 256 41.39 5.53 -6.70
C TYR A 256 41.51 4.01 -6.84
N LEU A 257 41.36 3.46 -8.04
CA LEU A 257 41.09 2.03 -8.21
C LEU A 257 42.39 1.21 -8.19
N GLU A 258 42.39 0.10 -7.46
CA GLU A 258 43.46 -0.88 -7.51
C GLU A 258 42.93 -2.18 -8.11
N LEU A 259 43.60 -2.65 -9.18
CA LEU A 259 43.21 -3.87 -9.89
C LEU A 259 44.28 -4.95 -9.69
N PRO A 260 43.91 -6.15 -9.21
CA PRO A 260 44.82 -7.29 -9.15
C PRO A 260 45.27 -7.71 -10.55
N GLY A 261 46.53 -8.14 -10.68
CA GLY A 261 47.11 -8.67 -11.92
C GLY A 261 46.66 -10.11 -12.27
N THR A 262 45.42 -10.49 -11.96
CA THR A 262 44.91 -11.84 -12.18
C THR A 262 44.32 -12.02 -13.58
N ARG A 263 44.52 -13.22 -14.15
CA ARG A 263 43.84 -13.60 -15.40
C ARG A 263 42.35 -13.72 -15.15
N THR A 264 41.59 -13.05 -16.01
CA THR A 264 40.15 -12.85 -15.87
C THR A 264 39.43 -13.28 -17.15
N PRO A 265 38.15 -13.68 -17.07
CA PRO A 265 37.36 -14.00 -18.26
C PRO A 265 37.32 -12.85 -19.26
N ARG A 266 37.23 -13.19 -20.55
CA ARG A 266 37.06 -12.18 -21.62
C ARG A 266 35.78 -11.37 -21.43
N ALA A 267 35.80 -10.11 -21.88
CA ALA A 267 34.60 -9.31 -22.02
C ALA A 267 33.60 -9.97 -23.01
N ARG A 268 32.31 -9.69 -22.83
CA ARG A 268 31.26 -10.29 -23.66
C ARG A 268 30.91 -9.38 -24.82
N SER A 269 30.67 -9.98 -25.97
CA SER A 269 30.17 -9.23 -27.12
C SER A 269 28.73 -8.79 -26.87
N PRO A 270 28.30 -7.60 -27.35
CA PRO A 270 26.91 -7.17 -27.25
C PRO A 270 25.96 -8.09 -28.02
N LEU A 271 26.47 -8.88 -28.98
CA LEU A 271 25.73 -9.85 -29.81
C LEU A 271 25.77 -11.28 -29.22
N GLU A 272 26.51 -11.50 -28.14
CA GLU A 272 26.62 -12.80 -27.49
C GLU A 272 25.29 -13.19 -26.82
N GLY A 273 24.81 -14.40 -27.10
CA GLY A 273 23.53 -14.90 -26.57
C GLY A 273 22.33 -14.76 -27.51
N LEU A 274 22.48 -14.16 -28.71
CA LEU A 274 21.38 -14.05 -29.68
C LEU A 274 20.86 -15.39 -30.18
N ARG A 275 21.73 -16.42 -30.24
CA ARG A 275 21.30 -17.77 -30.60
C ARG A 275 20.52 -18.38 -29.45
N ARG A 276 19.31 -18.85 -29.76
CA ARG A 276 18.44 -19.49 -28.78
C ARG A 276 19.10 -20.74 -28.18
N PRO A 277 19.01 -20.95 -26.86
CA PRO A 277 19.54 -22.15 -26.22
C PRO A 277 18.93 -23.43 -26.83
N ARG A 278 19.76 -24.48 -26.93
CA ARG A 278 19.36 -25.82 -27.40
C ARG A 278 19.37 -26.82 -26.25
N THR A 279 18.43 -27.76 -26.29
CA THR A 279 18.34 -28.97 -25.48
C THR A 279 18.76 -30.19 -26.32
N ALA A 280 18.87 -31.37 -25.70
CA ALA A 280 19.10 -32.63 -26.42
C ALA A 280 18.03 -32.92 -27.48
N THR A 281 16.81 -32.42 -27.27
CA THR A 281 15.64 -32.63 -28.14
C THR A 281 15.37 -31.50 -29.14
N GLY A 282 16.24 -30.47 -29.19
CA GLY A 282 16.13 -29.38 -30.16
C GLY A 282 16.24 -27.99 -29.53
N VAL A 283 15.43 -27.04 -29.99
CA VAL A 283 15.42 -25.66 -29.46
C VAL A 283 14.65 -25.62 -28.15
N ASP A 284 15.15 -24.93 -27.12
CA ASP A 284 14.50 -24.88 -25.80
C ASP A 284 13.17 -24.12 -25.87
N LYS A 285 12.05 -24.85 -25.83
CA LYS A 285 10.69 -24.32 -25.85
C LYS A 285 10.10 -24.06 -24.45
N GLY A 286 10.84 -24.37 -23.38
CA GLY A 286 10.31 -24.38 -22.01
C GLY A 286 9.32 -25.51 -21.76
N ARG A 287 8.76 -25.54 -20.54
CA ARG A 287 7.89 -26.62 -20.06
C ARG A 287 6.58 -26.74 -20.86
N THR A 288 5.95 -25.62 -21.20
CA THR A 288 4.66 -25.58 -21.93
C THR A 288 4.81 -25.24 -23.41
N GLY A 289 6.03 -24.94 -23.86
CA GLY A 289 6.27 -24.43 -25.21
C GLY A 289 6.17 -22.91 -25.35
N ALA A 290 5.86 -22.17 -24.27
CA ALA A 290 5.57 -20.74 -24.29
C ALA A 290 6.80 -19.81 -24.40
N VAL A 291 8.02 -20.32 -24.23
CA VAL A 291 9.27 -19.50 -24.24
C VAL A 291 9.40 -18.56 -25.45
N PRO A 292 9.15 -18.95 -26.72
CA PRO A 292 9.30 -18.03 -27.84
C PRO A 292 8.34 -16.84 -27.76
N VAL A 293 7.11 -17.07 -27.30
CA VAL A 293 6.09 -16.01 -27.14
C VAL A 293 6.48 -15.07 -26.00
N LEU A 294 7.02 -15.61 -24.90
CA LEU A 294 7.51 -14.82 -23.77
C LEU A 294 8.71 -13.96 -24.14
N VAL A 295 9.68 -14.50 -24.88
CA VAL A 295 10.84 -13.74 -25.37
C VAL A 295 10.38 -12.64 -26.32
N LEU A 296 9.46 -12.94 -27.24
CA LEU A 296 8.86 -11.94 -28.13
C LEU A 296 8.16 -10.83 -27.34
N ALA A 297 7.35 -11.18 -26.34
CA ALA A 297 6.61 -10.24 -25.51
C ALA A 297 7.52 -9.28 -24.75
N CYS A 298 8.54 -9.81 -24.06
CA CYS A 298 9.53 -9.02 -23.34
C CYS A 298 10.36 -8.13 -24.27
N ALA A 299 10.71 -8.63 -25.46
CA ALA A 299 11.44 -7.85 -26.45
C ALA A 299 10.57 -6.75 -27.08
N ALA A 300 9.30 -7.04 -27.38
CA ALA A 300 8.35 -6.10 -27.97
C ALA A 300 8.07 -4.93 -27.04
N VAL A 301 7.84 -5.17 -25.74
CA VAL A 301 7.59 -4.08 -24.78
C VAL A 301 8.83 -3.21 -24.56
N ALA A 302 10.02 -3.82 -24.48
CA ALA A 302 11.27 -3.06 -24.38
C ALA A 302 11.54 -2.24 -25.65
N GLY A 303 11.28 -2.83 -26.82
CA GLY A 303 11.36 -2.15 -28.11
C GLY A 303 10.39 -0.99 -28.23
N ALA A 304 9.15 -1.15 -27.76
CA ALA A 304 8.15 -0.09 -27.78
C ALA A 304 8.55 1.12 -26.91
N ILE A 305 9.05 0.89 -25.70
CA ILE A 305 9.56 1.97 -24.84
C ILE A 305 10.80 2.61 -25.47
N ALA A 306 11.71 1.83 -26.05
CA ALA A 306 12.88 2.38 -26.75
C ALA A 306 12.50 3.23 -27.97
N ALA A 307 11.52 2.79 -28.77
CA ALA A 307 10.98 3.55 -29.88
C ALA A 307 10.35 4.87 -29.42
N ALA A 308 9.55 4.82 -28.35
CA ALA A 308 8.94 6.01 -27.75
C ALA A 308 9.99 7.01 -27.26
N VAL A 309 11.00 6.53 -26.51
CA VAL A 309 12.14 7.35 -26.03
C VAL A 309 12.90 7.98 -27.19
N ALA A 310 13.13 7.24 -28.28
CA ALA A 310 13.88 7.73 -29.43
C ALA A 310 13.17 8.86 -30.19
N VAL A 311 11.84 8.93 -30.14
CA VAL A 311 11.07 10.02 -30.77
C VAL A 311 10.72 11.17 -29.81
N CYS A 312 11.04 11.07 -28.51
CA CYS A 312 10.71 12.12 -27.52
C CYS A 312 11.29 13.50 -27.89
N ALA A 313 12.50 13.57 -28.46
CA ALA A 313 13.08 14.84 -28.87
C ALA A 313 12.27 15.53 -29.99
N LEU A 314 11.68 14.74 -30.89
CA LEU A 314 10.79 15.23 -31.95
C LEU A 314 9.41 15.56 -31.39
N HIS A 315 8.88 14.68 -30.53
CA HIS A 315 7.56 14.85 -29.93
C HIS A 315 7.49 16.08 -29.01
N ALA A 316 8.50 16.26 -28.15
CA ALA A 316 8.63 17.46 -27.33
C ALA A 316 8.65 18.73 -28.18
N ARG A 317 9.35 18.71 -29.32
CA ARG A 317 9.37 19.82 -30.28
C ARG A 317 7.99 20.06 -30.92
N ASP A 318 7.29 19.00 -31.30
CA ASP A 318 5.94 19.07 -31.88
C ASP A 318 4.94 19.69 -30.90
N LEU A 319 5.10 19.43 -29.60
CA LEU A 319 4.31 20.02 -28.52
C LEU A 319 4.76 21.44 -28.12
N GLY A 320 5.73 22.03 -28.84
CA GLY A 320 6.27 23.35 -28.53
C GLY A 320 7.17 23.40 -27.29
N GLY A 321 7.61 22.24 -26.79
CA GLY A 321 8.53 22.10 -25.67
C GLY A 321 10.00 22.08 -26.10
N GLY A 322 10.87 22.42 -25.15
CA GLY A 322 12.33 22.35 -25.30
C GLY A 322 12.94 21.11 -24.63
N PRO A 323 14.25 21.16 -24.32
CA PRO A 323 14.97 20.08 -23.64
C PRO A 323 14.36 19.63 -22.30
N VAL A 324 13.64 20.52 -21.61
CA VAL A 324 12.91 20.18 -20.37
C VAL A 324 11.81 19.16 -20.64
N LEU A 325 10.95 19.38 -21.64
CA LEU A 325 9.87 18.46 -21.98
C LEU A 325 10.44 17.14 -22.51
N PHE A 326 11.47 17.21 -23.35
CA PHE A 326 12.21 16.02 -23.80
C PHE A 326 12.73 15.19 -22.62
N GLY A 327 13.37 15.83 -21.63
CA GLY A 327 13.82 15.15 -20.41
C GLY A 327 12.68 14.56 -19.57
N LEU A 328 11.55 15.25 -19.47
CA LEU A 328 10.36 14.76 -18.76
C LEU A 328 9.74 13.54 -19.43
N GLU A 329 9.59 13.53 -20.76
CA GLU A 329 9.07 12.38 -21.51
C GLU A 329 9.96 11.14 -21.34
N VAL A 330 11.27 11.31 -21.46
CA VAL A 330 12.24 10.23 -21.22
C VAL A 330 12.17 9.75 -19.76
N LEU A 331 12.04 10.66 -18.80
CA LEU A 331 11.92 10.34 -17.38
C LEU A 331 10.66 9.52 -17.09
N VAL A 332 9.48 9.93 -17.57
CA VAL A 332 8.24 9.21 -17.27
C VAL A 332 8.19 7.84 -17.95
N LEU A 333 8.74 7.71 -19.17
CA LEU A 333 8.83 6.42 -19.86
C LEU A 333 9.79 5.46 -19.13
N THR A 334 11.00 5.91 -18.82
CA THR A 334 12.06 5.02 -18.28
C THR A 334 11.99 4.86 -16.77
N GLY A 335 11.66 5.94 -16.05
CA GLY A 335 11.38 5.94 -14.62
C GLY A 335 10.08 5.20 -14.31
N GLY A 336 9.06 5.33 -15.16
CA GLY A 336 7.84 4.53 -15.11
C GLY A 336 8.14 3.03 -15.15
N VAL A 337 9.01 2.58 -16.06
CA VAL A 337 9.44 1.16 -16.12
C VAL A 337 10.08 0.72 -14.80
N ALA A 338 10.94 1.55 -14.19
CA ALA A 338 11.55 1.24 -12.90
C ALA A 338 10.50 1.10 -11.77
N VAL A 339 9.53 2.02 -11.73
CA VAL A 339 8.41 1.97 -10.78
C VAL A 339 7.57 0.71 -11.01
N GLY A 340 7.19 0.43 -12.27
CA GLY A 340 6.41 -0.74 -12.64
C GLY A 340 7.09 -2.06 -12.26
N ILE A 341 8.40 -2.20 -12.51
CA ILE A 341 9.16 -3.40 -12.09
C ILE A 341 9.11 -3.58 -10.57
N ARG A 342 9.19 -2.49 -9.80
CA ARG A 342 9.22 -2.52 -8.33
C ARG A 342 7.84 -2.78 -7.72
N THR A 343 6.77 -2.27 -8.33
CA THR A 343 5.40 -2.41 -7.80
C THR A 343 4.69 -3.67 -8.30
N ALA A 344 5.08 -4.22 -9.46
CA ALA A 344 4.43 -5.40 -10.06
C ALA A 344 4.29 -6.63 -9.15
N PRO A 345 5.27 -7.00 -8.30
CA PRO A 345 5.09 -8.12 -7.37
C PRO A 345 3.92 -7.92 -6.39
N LYS A 346 3.63 -6.67 -6.04
CA LYS A 346 2.55 -6.27 -5.11
C LYS A 346 1.25 -5.89 -5.80
N ALA A 347 1.29 -5.60 -7.11
CA ALA A 347 0.13 -5.23 -7.88
C ALA A 347 -0.66 -6.49 -8.30
N LEU A 348 -1.99 -6.45 -8.13
CA LEU A 348 -2.93 -7.48 -8.59
C LEU A 348 -2.46 -8.90 -8.23
N VAL A 349 -2.10 -9.12 -6.96
CA VAL A 349 -1.48 -10.37 -6.45
C VAL A 349 -2.36 -11.60 -6.73
N THR A 350 -3.66 -11.40 -6.87
CA THR A 350 -4.69 -12.40 -7.13
C THR A 350 -4.82 -12.78 -8.60
N LEU A 351 -4.32 -11.95 -9.54
CA LEU A 351 -4.21 -12.30 -10.97
C LEU A 351 -3.02 -13.22 -11.23
N SER A 352 -3.19 -14.14 -12.18
CA SER A 352 -2.07 -14.93 -12.65
C SER A 352 -1.02 -14.04 -13.33
N ARG A 353 0.28 -14.34 -13.12
CA ARG A 353 1.37 -13.57 -13.75
C ARG A 353 1.33 -13.63 -15.27
N ARG A 354 0.75 -14.70 -15.83
CA ARG A 354 0.53 -14.91 -17.26
C ARG A 354 -0.51 -13.92 -17.82
N ARG A 355 -1.64 -13.74 -17.12
CA ARG A 355 -2.66 -12.72 -17.48
C ARG A 355 -2.18 -11.30 -17.23
N LEU A 356 -1.47 -11.07 -16.13
CA LEU A 356 -0.88 -9.76 -15.81
C LEU A 356 0.07 -9.31 -16.93
N LEU A 357 0.89 -10.21 -17.48
CA LEU A 357 1.77 -9.92 -18.61
C LEU A 357 0.96 -9.41 -19.83
N ALA A 358 -0.08 -10.14 -20.23
CA ALA A 358 -0.91 -9.76 -21.38
C ALA A 358 -1.62 -8.42 -21.17
N LEU A 359 -2.21 -8.22 -19.97
CA LEU A 359 -2.88 -6.97 -19.61
C LEU A 359 -1.93 -5.78 -19.58
N ALA A 360 -0.75 -5.96 -19.00
CA ALA A 360 0.27 -4.91 -18.92
C ALA A 360 0.81 -4.54 -20.30
N LEU A 361 0.97 -5.52 -21.22
CA LEU A 361 1.31 -5.25 -22.62
C LEU A 361 0.21 -4.46 -23.34
N ALA A 362 -1.05 -4.88 -23.19
CA ALA A 362 -2.19 -4.18 -23.79
C ALA A 362 -2.30 -2.75 -23.28
N LEU A 363 -2.20 -2.55 -21.96
CA LEU A 363 -2.24 -1.22 -21.34
C LEU A 363 -1.10 -0.32 -21.83
N THR A 364 0.12 -0.87 -21.98
CA THR A 364 1.25 -0.15 -22.57
C THR A 364 0.94 0.29 -24.00
N GLY A 365 0.39 -0.62 -24.81
CA GLY A 365 0.02 -0.32 -26.20
C GLY A 365 -1.07 0.75 -26.31
N ILE A 366 -2.12 0.65 -25.49
CA ILE A 366 -3.21 1.63 -25.44
C ILE A 366 -2.70 2.99 -24.98
N ALA A 367 -1.85 3.03 -23.95
CA ALA A 367 -1.32 4.27 -23.41
C ALA A 367 -0.40 5.00 -24.42
N LEU A 368 0.49 4.28 -25.13
CA LEU A 368 1.31 4.86 -26.20
C LEU A 368 0.46 5.33 -27.39
N LEU A 369 -0.58 4.56 -27.74
CA LEU A 369 -1.50 4.93 -28.80
C LEU A 369 -2.23 6.24 -28.47
N ALA A 370 -2.77 6.33 -27.27
CA ALA A 370 -3.44 7.52 -26.78
C ALA A 370 -2.49 8.71 -26.67
N ALA A 371 -1.24 8.50 -26.23
CA ALA A 371 -0.24 9.57 -26.12
C ALA A 371 0.04 10.23 -27.48
N GLY A 372 0.06 9.45 -28.57
CA GLY A 372 0.21 10.01 -29.92
C GLY A 372 -1.06 10.66 -30.50
N LEU A 373 -2.23 10.48 -29.88
CA LEU A 373 -3.50 11.06 -30.34
C LEU A 373 -3.79 12.42 -29.70
N VAL A 374 -3.20 12.68 -28.53
CA VAL A 374 -3.51 13.84 -27.71
C VAL A 374 -2.44 14.93 -27.90
N PRO A 375 -2.82 16.17 -28.25
CA PRO A 375 -1.87 17.27 -28.42
C PRO A 375 -1.55 18.04 -27.12
N ASP A 376 -2.10 17.63 -25.97
CA ASP A 376 -1.89 18.27 -24.67
C ASP A 376 -0.71 17.67 -23.90
N VAL A 377 0.25 18.52 -23.52
CA VAL A 377 1.49 18.13 -22.81
C VAL A 377 1.19 17.37 -21.52
N THR A 378 0.22 17.83 -20.72
CA THR A 378 -0.05 17.22 -19.40
C THR A 378 -0.59 15.81 -19.57
N THR A 379 -1.58 15.66 -20.45
CA THR A 379 -2.20 14.37 -20.76
C THR A 379 -1.20 13.41 -21.39
N VAL A 380 -0.34 13.88 -22.30
CA VAL A 380 0.75 13.10 -22.88
C VAL A 380 1.69 12.57 -21.79
N LEU A 381 2.16 13.42 -20.88
CA LEU A 381 3.05 12.98 -19.79
C LEU A 381 2.39 11.93 -18.89
N LEU A 382 1.10 12.07 -18.58
CA LEU A 382 0.35 11.06 -17.80
C LEU A 382 0.23 9.73 -18.56
N LEU A 383 -0.04 9.78 -19.87
CA LEU A 383 -0.15 8.59 -20.71
C LEU A 383 1.20 7.90 -20.91
N LEU A 384 2.28 8.66 -21.11
CA LEU A 384 3.64 8.12 -21.18
C LEU A 384 4.10 7.54 -19.84
N ALA A 385 3.73 8.16 -18.71
CA ALA A 385 3.96 7.59 -17.39
C ALA A 385 3.21 6.27 -17.18
N LEU A 386 1.94 6.22 -17.58
CA LEU A 386 1.13 4.99 -17.56
C LEU A 386 1.77 3.90 -18.42
N ALA A 387 2.19 4.24 -19.64
CA ALA A 387 2.89 3.32 -20.55
C ALA A 387 4.20 2.81 -19.93
N GLY A 388 4.98 3.67 -19.30
CA GLY A 388 6.21 3.29 -18.59
C GLY A 388 5.92 2.31 -17.44
N VAL A 389 4.97 2.63 -16.56
CA VAL A 389 4.60 1.77 -15.41
C VAL A 389 4.06 0.42 -15.87
N SER A 390 3.15 0.39 -16.85
CA SER A 390 2.63 -0.85 -17.39
C SER A 390 3.71 -1.66 -18.11
N ALA A 391 4.63 -1.02 -18.84
CA ALA A 391 5.76 -1.71 -19.47
C ALA A 391 6.70 -2.33 -18.44
N GLY A 392 6.94 -1.64 -17.32
CA GLY A 392 7.69 -2.19 -16.19
C GLY A 392 7.02 -3.41 -15.56
N ALA A 393 5.70 -3.37 -15.40
CA ALA A 393 4.93 -4.51 -14.93
C ALA A 393 4.95 -5.69 -15.90
N ALA A 394 4.85 -5.42 -17.21
CA ALA A 394 5.00 -6.43 -18.26
C ALA A 394 6.41 -7.05 -18.24
N ALA A 395 7.46 -6.24 -18.11
CA ALA A 395 8.84 -6.72 -18.03
C ALA A 395 9.05 -7.63 -16.81
N ASN A 396 8.54 -7.25 -15.64
CA ASN A 396 8.62 -8.06 -14.43
C ASN A 396 7.86 -9.38 -14.59
N ALA A 397 6.57 -9.32 -14.96
CA ALA A 397 5.74 -10.50 -15.15
C ALA A 397 6.32 -11.45 -16.21
N GLY A 398 6.84 -10.91 -17.31
CA GLY A 398 7.47 -11.68 -18.38
C GLY A 398 8.72 -12.42 -17.93
N HIS A 399 9.61 -11.79 -17.14
CA HIS A 399 10.75 -12.47 -16.55
C HIS A 399 10.33 -13.57 -15.57
N THR A 400 9.35 -13.28 -14.70
CA THR A 400 8.82 -14.28 -13.75
C THR A 400 8.24 -15.48 -14.47
N VAL A 401 7.39 -15.28 -15.48
CA VAL A 401 6.79 -16.38 -16.24
C VAL A 401 7.86 -17.14 -17.04
N LEU A 402 8.86 -16.46 -17.59
CA LEU A 402 9.97 -17.13 -18.29
C LEU A 402 10.80 -18.01 -17.34
N ASP A 403 11.04 -17.56 -16.11
CA ASP A 403 11.73 -18.34 -15.07
C ASP A 403 10.90 -19.55 -14.62
N LEU A 404 9.56 -19.45 -14.62
CA LEU A 404 8.67 -20.59 -14.34
C LEU A 404 8.64 -21.63 -15.47
N GLU A 405 8.82 -21.19 -16.72
CA GLU A 405 8.89 -22.06 -17.91
C GLU A 405 10.26 -22.72 -18.10
N THR A 406 11.30 -22.18 -17.50
CA THR A 406 12.69 -22.62 -17.68
C THR A 406 13.16 -23.43 -16.47
N GLU A 407 13.72 -24.61 -16.70
CA GLU A 407 14.36 -25.40 -15.64
C GLU A 407 15.55 -24.68 -15.02
N ASP A 408 15.78 -24.89 -13.72
CA ASP A 408 16.77 -24.14 -12.92
C ASP A 408 18.18 -24.13 -13.53
N GLN A 409 18.64 -25.28 -14.01
CA GLN A 409 19.96 -25.43 -14.63
C GLN A 409 20.12 -24.61 -15.92
N ARG A 410 19.01 -24.27 -16.59
CA ARG A 410 19.01 -23.53 -17.88
C ARG A 410 18.68 -22.05 -17.72
N ARG A 411 18.11 -21.63 -16.60
CA ARG A 411 17.74 -20.22 -16.32
C ARG A 411 18.84 -19.22 -16.67
N PRO A 412 20.13 -19.41 -16.32
CA PRO A 412 21.18 -18.43 -16.64
C PRO A 412 21.41 -18.24 -18.15
N ARG A 413 21.31 -19.33 -18.94
CA ARG A 413 21.46 -19.28 -20.40
C ARG A 413 20.25 -18.64 -21.05
N MET A 414 19.04 -18.97 -20.58
CA MET A 414 17.79 -18.39 -21.08
C MET A 414 17.71 -16.89 -20.78
N ALA A 415 18.06 -16.48 -19.55
CA ALA A 415 18.15 -15.07 -19.19
C ALA A 415 19.20 -14.35 -20.05
N GLY A 416 20.35 -14.97 -20.32
CA GLY A 416 21.35 -14.43 -21.25
C GLY A 416 20.78 -14.20 -22.66
N HIS A 417 20.02 -15.17 -23.17
CA HIS A 417 19.36 -15.07 -24.47
C HIS A 417 18.32 -13.95 -24.50
N LEU A 418 17.45 -13.88 -23.49
CA LEU A 418 16.44 -12.82 -23.38
C LEU A 418 17.09 -11.43 -23.42
N HIS A 419 18.11 -11.18 -22.60
CA HIS A 419 18.78 -9.88 -22.57
C HIS A 419 19.46 -9.54 -23.90
N ALA A 420 20.03 -10.51 -24.61
CA ALA A 420 20.64 -10.29 -25.92
C ALA A 420 19.58 -9.88 -26.95
N VAL A 421 18.43 -10.57 -26.98
CA VAL A 421 17.30 -10.25 -27.87
C VAL A 421 16.71 -8.88 -27.53
N VAL A 422 16.46 -8.60 -26.25
CA VAL A 422 15.95 -7.30 -25.78
C VAL A 422 16.90 -6.17 -26.20
N ARG A 423 18.21 -6.33 -26.01
CA ARG A 423 19.21 -5.31 -26.42
C ARG A 423 19.19 -5.05 -27.92
N LEU A 424 19.10 -6.11 -28.74
CA LEU A 424 19.02 -5.97 -30.19
C LEU A 424 17.73 -5.24 -30.61
N VAL A 425 16.59 -5.63 -30.05
CA VAL A 425 15.29 -5.01 -30.37
C VAL A 425 15.24 -3.56 -29.90
N VAL A 426 15.78 -3.24 -28.73
CA VAL A 426 15.93 -1.86 -28.24
C VAL A 426 16.78 -1.01 -29.19
N ALA A 427 17.92 -1.54 -29.65
CA ALA A 427 18.79 -0.82 -30.59
C ALA A 427 18.10 -0.59 -31.95
N LEU A 428 17.45 -1.62 -32.50
CA LEU A 428 16.70 -1.49 -33.76
C LEU A 428 15.51 -0.54 -33.62
N ALA A 429 14.77 -0.60 -32.51
CA ALA A 429 13.65 0.28 -32.25
C ALA A 429 14.08 1.75 -32.13
N ALA A 430 15.17 2.02 -31.40
CA ALA A 430 15.71 3.37 -31.26
C ALA A 430 16.20 3.97 -32.59
N LEU A 431 16.69 3.13 -33.51
CA LEU A 431 17.08 3.56 -34.86
C LEU A 431 15.88 3.73 -35.79
N CYS A 432 14.97 2.76 -35.81
CA CYS A 432 13.86 2.72 -36.76
C CYS A 432 12.76 3.74 -36.43
N ALA A 433 12.49 4.02 -35.14
CA ALA A 433 11.37 4.89 -34.77
C ALA A 433 11.50 6.33 -35.32
N PRO A 434 12.65 7.02 -35.22
CA PRO A 434 12.81 8.33 -35.85
C PRO A 434 12.79 8.25 -37.39
N VAL A 435 13.23 7.14 -38.00
CA VAL A 435 13.12 6.92 -39.46
C VAL A 435 11.66 6.78 -39.90
N VAL A 436 10.86 6.05 -39.13
CA VAL A 436 9.41 5.93 -39.35
C VAL A 436 8.75 7.30 -39.19
N ALA A 437 9.11 8.05 -38.15
CA ALA A 437 8.63 9.43 -37.97
C ALA A 437 8.99 10.33 -39.16
N ALA A 438 10.20 10.20 -39.71
CA ALA A 438 10.62 10.91 -40.92
C ALA A 438 9.81 10.49 -42.17
N GLY A 439 9.53 9.19 -42.31
CA GLY A 439 8.74 8.65 -43.41
C GLY A 439 7.32 9.20 -43.44
N ILE A 440 6.67 9.20 -42.28
CA ILE A 440 5.30 9.71 -42.08
C ILE A 440 5.28 11.23 -42.27
N GLY A 441 6.16 11.96 -41.56
CA GLY A 441 6.16 13.42 -41.59
C GLY A 441 4.95 14.05 -40.87
N PRO A 442 4.77 15.36 -40.98
CA PRO A 442 3.63 16.06 -40.38
C PRO A 442 2.37 15.87 -41.21
N HIS A 443 1.24 15.60 -40.55
CA HIS A 443 -0.07 15.58 -41.19
C HIS A 443 -1.04 16.47 -40.44
N ARG A 444 -1.84 17.21 -41.23
CA ARG A 444 -2.91 18.07 -40.75
C ARG A 444 -4.21 17.60 -41.41
N LEU A 445 -5.07 16.95 -40.64
CA LEU A 445 -6.39 16.52 -41.08
C LEU A 445 -7.42 17.46 -40.47
N GLU A 446 -8.16 18.17 -41.31
CA GLU A 446 -9.27 19.04 -40.88
C GLU A 446 -10.60 18.35 -41.23
N ASN A 447 -11.46 18.14 -40.24
CA ASN A 447 -12.84 17.70 -40.46
C ASN A 447 -13.81 18.50 -39.58
N GLY A 448 -14.42 19.54 -40.18
CA GLY A 448 -15.30 20.46 -39.47
C GLY A 448 -14.55 21.24 -38.38
N ARG A 449 -14.95 21.08 -37.11
CA ARG A 449 -14.29 21.73 -35.95
C ARG A 449 -13.09 20.94 -35.42
N PHE A 450 -12.83 19.75 -35.94
CA PHE A 450 -11.73 18.90 -35.49
C PHE A 450 -10.50 19.12 -36.38
N VAL A 451 -9.42 19.64 -35.80
CA VAL A 451 -8.11 19.77 -36.44
C VAL A 451 -7.18 18.76 -35.79
N PHE A 452 -6.75 17.77 -36.56
CA PHE A 452 -5.77 16.78 -36.16
C PHE A 452 -4.43 17.12 -36.79
N GLU A 453 -3.63 17.90 -36.07
CA GLU A 453 -2.31 18.36 -36.52
C GLU A 453 -1.23 17.70 -35.66
N HIS A 454 -0.60 16.66 -36.21
CA HIS A 454 0.37 15.85 -35.49
C HIS A 454 1.63 15.62 -36.34
N GLY A 455 2.80 15.74 -35.70
CA GLY A 455 4.07 15.38 -36.30
C GLY A 455 4.25 13.86 -36.40
N GLY A 456 5.24 13.43 -37.20
CA GLY A 456 5.51 12.00 -37.42
C GLY A 456 5.90 11.24 -36.14
N ALA A 457 6.32 11.93 -35.08
CA ALA A 457 6.65 11.34 -33.78
C ALA A 457 5.39 10.81 -33.09
N ALA A 458 4.33 11.61 -33.07
CA ALA A 458 3.03 11.23 -32.52
C ALA A 458 2.43 10.03 -33.28
N PHE A 459 2.46 10.03 -34.62
CA PHE A 459 2.05 8.86 -35.40
C PHE A 459 2.91 7.62 -35.15
N THR A 460 4.22 7.80 -34.91
CA THR A 460 5.10 6.69 -34.53
C THR A 460 4.69 6.10 -33.17
N LEU A 461 4.34 6.94 -32.18
CA LEU A 461 3.80 6.47 -30.90
C LEU A 461 2.49 5.68 -31.09
N MET A 462 1.59 6.18 -31.95
CA MET A 462 0.35 5.50 -32.33
C MET A 462 0.62 4.12 -32.94
N LEU A 463 1.52 4.05 -33.92
CA LEU A 463 1.87 2.81 -34.61
C LEU A 463 2.49 1.80 -33.65
N VAL A 464 3.46 2.23 -32.83
CA VAL A 464 4.12 1.37 -31.84
C VAL A 464 3.11 0.84 -30.81
N GLY A 465 2.23 1.71 -30.32
CA GLY A 465 1.14 1.34 -29.41
C GLY A 465 0.19 0.32 -30.03
N ALA A 466 -0.24 0.55 -31.28
CA ALA A 466 -1.10 -0.36 -32.02
C ALA A 466 -0.46 -1.73 -32.27
N LEU A 467 0.84 -1.78 -32.62
CA LEU A 467 1.58 -3.02 -32.86
C LEU A 467 1.78 -3.87 -31.60
N LEU A 468 1.72 -3.28 -30.39
CA LEU A 468 1.75 -4.03 -29.14
C LEU A 468 0.45 -4.79 -28.86
N LEU A 469 -0.71 -4.34 -29.36
CA LEU A 469 -2.01 -4.96 -29.06
C LEU A 469 -2.12 -6.39 -29.61
N PRO A 470 -1.73 -6.69 -30.87
CA PRO A 470 -1.67 -8.07 -31.36
C PRO A 470 -0.72 -8.96 -30.55
N VAL A 471 0.41 -8.41 -30.07
CA VAL A 471 1.35 -9.16 -29.22
C VAL A 471 0.69 -9.49 -27.87
N ALA A 472 -0.01 -8.54 -27.26
CA ALA A 472 -0.77 -8.77 -26.03
C ALA A 472 -1.86 -9.85 -26.22
N ALA A 473 -2.60 -9.78 -27.32
CA ALA A 473 -3.61 -10.78 -27.68
C ALA A 473 -2.99 -12.18 -27.90
N LEU A 474 -1.85 -12.26 -28.58
CA LEU A 474 -1.11 -13.51 -28.79
C LEU A 474 -0.63 -14.11 -27.46
N VAL A 475 -0.10 -13.28 -26.55
CA VAL A 475 0.31 -13.72 -25.21
C VAL A 475 -0.89 -14.24 -24.44
N LEU A 476 -2.01 -13.52 -24.43
CA LEU A 476 -3.23 -13.98 -23.77
C LEU A 476 -3.70 -15.32 -24.35
N ALA A 477 -3.72 -15.47 -25.68
CA ALA A 477 -4.19 -16.70 -26.32
C ALA A 477 -3.28 -17.92 -26.12
N LYS A 478 -1.96 -17.72 -25.99
CA LYS A 478 -0.98 -18.82 -25.93
C LYS A 478 -0.42 -19.10 -24.54
N VAL A 479 -0.53 -18.16 -23.61
CA VAL A 479 0.09 -18.25 -22.28
C VAL A 479 -0.96 -18.27 -21.17
N ASP A 480 -2.25 -17.99 -21.43
CA ASP A 480 -3.27 -18.02 -20.38
C ASP A 480 -3.40 -19.41 -19.70
N ASP A 481 -3.41 -19.41 -18.37
CA ASP A 481 -3.51 -20.57 -17.50
C ASP A 481 -4.90 -20.76 -16.86
N ARG A 482 -5.82 -19.80 -17.05
CA ARG A 482 -7.19 -19.86 -16.51
C ARG A 482 -8.23 -19.98 -17.63
N SER A 483 -8.02 -20.94 -18.53
CA SER A 483 -8.96 -21.21 -19.63
C SER A 483 -10.38 -21.47 -19.09
N GLY A 484 -11.37 -20.75 -19.64
CA GLY A 484 -12.77 -20.83 -19.21
C GLY A 484 -13.24 -19.74 -18.24
N VAL A 485 -12.34 -19.01 -17.55
CA VAL A 485 -12.72 -17.85 -16.72
C VAL A 485 -12.62 -16.56 -17.54
N PRO A 486 -13.71 -15.78 -17.72
CA PRO A 486 -13.66 -14.52 -18.44
C PRO A 486 -12.67 -13.54 -17.80
N LEU A 487 -11.79 -12.93 -18.61
CA LEU A 487 -10.77 -11.99 -18.13
C LEU A 487 -11.37 -10.79 -17.38
N ARG A 488 -12.59 -10.35 -17.75
CA ARG A 488 -13.32 -9.30 -17.02
C ARG A 488 -13.62 -9.70 -15.57
N LYS A 489 -14.01 -10.95 -15.33
CA LYS A 489 -14.39 -11.45 -14.01
C LYS A 489 -13.14 -11.51 -13.13
N ASP A 490 -12.10 -12.15 -13.66
CA ASP A 490 -10.80 -12.27 -13.00
C ASP A 490 -10.18 -10.91 -12.63
N LEU A 491 -10.30 -9.91 -13.52
CA LEU A 491 -9.83 -8.55 -13.26
C LEU A 491 -10.66 -7.84 -12.18
N VAL A 492 -11.99 -7.98 -12.20
CA VAL A 492 -12.87 -7.40 -11.17
C VAL A 492 -12.59 -8.03 -9.81
N ASP A 493 -12.48 -9.35 -9.76
CA ASP A 493 -12.19 -10.11 -8.55
C ASP A 493 -10.82 -9.67 -8.00
N ALA A 494 -9.83 -9.49 -8.87
CA ALA A 494 -8.51 -9.01 -8.46
C ALA A 494 -8.47 -7.56 -7.97
N LEU A 495 -9.22 -6.66 -8.60
CA LEU A 495 -9.34 -5.27 -8.17
C LEU A 495 -10.09 -5.12 -6.84
N ARG A 496 -10.99 -6.07 -6.52
CA ARG A 496 -11.73 -6.12 -5.25
C ARG A 496 -10.97 -6.83 -4.11
N GLY A 497 -9.75 -7.31 -4.34
CA GLY A 497 -8.91 -7.96 -3.32
C GLY A 497 -8.88 -9.49 -3.37
N GLY A 498 -9.51 -10.11 -4.38
CA GLY A 498 -9.61 -11.56 -4.57
C GLY A 498 -10.73 -12.22 -3.77
N ASP A 499 -10.99 -13.50 -4.07
CA ASP A 499 -11.89 -14.39 -3.33
C ASP A 499 -11.30 -14.85 -1.98
N ASP A 500 -10.58 -13.99 -1.25
CA ASP A 500 -10.29 -14.31 0.15
C ASP A 500 -11.60 -14.07 0.91
N PRO A 501 -12.28 -15.12 1.41
CA PRO A 501 -13.56 -14.93 2.07
C PRO A 501 -13.35 -14.03 3.29
N VAL A 502 -14.27 -13.09 3.47
CA VAL A 502 -14.23 -12.15 4.59
C VAL A 502 -14.29 -12.97 5.88
N THR A 503 -13.31 -12.77 6.76
CA THR A 503 -13.27 -13.47 8.05
C THR A 503 -14.30 -12.89 8.98
N VAL A 504 -15.35 -13.65 9.28
CA VAL A 504 -16.43 -13.22 10.19
C VAL A 504 -16.82 -14.38 11.11
N PRO A 505 -16.99 -14.14 12.41
CA PRO A 505 -17.68 -15.10 13.28
C PRO A 505 -19.11 -15.36 12.79
N ALA A 506 -19.68 -16.53 13.13
CA ALA A 506 -21.07 -16.81 12.79
C ALA A 506 -22.03 -15.79 13.43
N ALA A 507 -23.10 -15.42 12.72
CA ALA A 507 -24.09 -14.47 13.22
C ALA A 507 -24.98 -15.06 14.33
N THR A 508 -25.09 -16.39 14.38
CA THR A 508 -25.88 -17.16 15.35
C THR A 508 -25.01 -18.27 15.96
N GLY A 509 -25.33 -18.64 17.21
CA GLY A 509 -24.53 -19.59 17.98
C GLY A 509 -23.24 -18.97 18.52
N PHE A 510 -22.37 -19.79 19.10
CA PHE A 510 -21.08 -19.35 19.62
C PHE A 510 -20.00 -20.39 19.33
N PHE A 511 -18.88 -19.99 18.75
CA PHE A 511 -17.85 -20.91 18.29
C PHE A 511 -16.54 -20.72 19.07
N ILE A 512 -16.09 -21.78 19.75
CA ILE A 512 -14.89 -21.81 20.56
C ILE A 512 -13.91 -22.82 19.94
N ALA A 513 -12.66 -22.41 19.74
CA ALA A 513 -11.58 -23.30 19.35
C ALA A 513 -10.57 -23.41 20.50
N LEU A 514 -10.18 -24.64 20.86
CA LEU A 514 -9.06 -24.89 21.77
C LEU A 514 -7.82 -25.22 20.96
N GLU A 515 -6.76 -24.45 21.15
CA GLU A 515 -5.51 -24.52 20.41
C GLU A 515 -4.32 -24.70 21.35
N GLY A 516 -3.20 -25.19 20.82
CA GLY A 516 -1.98 -25.45 21.58
C GLY A 516 -1.22 -26.69 21.12
N GLY A 517 -0.01 -26.85 21.67
CA GLY A 517 0.86 -28.00 21.39
C GLY A 517 0.23 -29.33 21.78
N ASP A 518 0.76 -30.43 21.23
CA ASP A 518 0.40 -31.79 21.67
C ASP A 518 0.73 -31.95 23.16
N GLY A 519 -0.14 -32.60 23.93
CA GLY A 519 0.01 -32.72 25.39
C GLY A 519 -0.43 -31.50 26.22
N ALA A 520 -0.93 -30.43 25.60
CA ALA A 520 -1.38 -29.23 26.31
C ALA A 520 -2.69 -29.39 27.12
N GLY A 521 -3.40 -30.52 26.99
CA GLY A 521 -4.66 -30.76 27.71
C GLY A 521 -5.92 -30.24 27.01
N LYS A 522 -5.87 -29.99 25.69
CA LYS A 522 -7.00 -29.46 24.90
C LYS A 522 -8.28 -30.28 25.06
N SER A 523 -8.22 -31.60 24.85
CA SER A 523 -9.42 -32.45 24.91
C SER A 523 -10.05 -32.47 26.31
N THR A 524 -9.23 -32.51 27.36
CA THR A 524 -9.68 -32.40 28.76
C THR A 524 -10.41 -31.10 29.03
N GLN A 525 -9.85 -29.98 28.56
CA GLN A 525 -10.50 -28.67 28.71
C GLN A 525 -11.77 -28.58 27.84
N ALA A 526 -11.79 -29.19 26.66
CA ALA A 526 -12.96 -29.19 25.78
C ALA A 526 -14.17 -29.86 26.44
N GLU A 527 -13.95 -31.02 27.07
CA GLU A 527 -15.00 -31.75 27.81
C GLU A 527 -15.46 -30.98 29.06
N ALA A 528 -14.52 -30.50 29.87
CA ALA A 528 -14.84 -29.75 31.10
C ALA A 528 -15.61 -28.45 30.83
N LEU A 529 -15.32 -27.78 29.71
CA LEU A 529 -16.05 -26.59 29.25
C LEU A 529 -17.41 -26.97 28.66
N ALA A 530 -17.49 -28.06 27.90
CA ALA A 530 -18.75 -28.52 27.33
C ALA A 530 -19.78 -28.83 28.43
N ASP A 531 -19.37 -29.55 29.47
CA ASP A 531 -20.28 -29.92 30.57
C ASP A 531 -20.72 -28.70 31.38
N TRP A 532 -19.81 -27.74 31.60
CA TRP A 532 -20.14 -26.49 32.27
C TRP A 532 -21.13 -25.63 31.46
N ILE A 533 -20.94 -25.50 30.14
CA ILE A 533 -21.82 -24.72 29.26
C ILE A 533 -23.19 -25.42 29.11
N ARG A 534 -23.23 -26.76 29.07
CA ARG A 534 -24.48 -27.53 29.12
C ARG A 534 -25.24 -27.30 30.42
N ALA A 535 -24.54 -27.25 31.56
CA ALA A 535 -25.15 -26.98 32.86
C ALA A 535 -25.79 -25.58 32.94
N LYS A 536 -25.35 -24.62 32.10
CA LYS A 536 -25.97 -23.30 31.93
C LYS A 536 -27.20 -23.29 31.00
N GLY A 537 -27.53 -24.42 30.40
CA GLY A 537 -28.72 -24.58 29.56
C GLY A 537 -28.50 -24.32 28.07
N HIS A 538 -27.26 -24.30 27.59
CA HIS A 538 -26.97 -24.22 26.15
C HIS A 538 -26.90 -25.60 25.49
N GLU A 539 -27.32 -25.70 24.23
CA GLU A 539 -26.94 -26.81 23.36
C GLU A 539 -25.44 -26.72 23.06
N VAL A 540 -24.68 -27.79 23.31
CA VAL A 540 -23.23 -27.82 23.08
C VAL A 540 -22.84 -28.97 22.16
N VAL A 541 -22.23 -28.62 21.03
CA VAL A 541 -21.63 -29.56 20.08
C VAL A 541 -20.12 -29.57 20.29
N LEU A 542 -19.63 -30.67 20.87
CA LEU A 542 -18.20 -30.92 21.03
C LEU A 542 -17.68 -31.65 19.79
N THR A 543 -16.60 -31.14 19.20
CA THR A 543 -15.99 -31.70 17.99
C THR A 543 -14.46 -31.55 18.00
N ARG A 544 -13.78 -32.08 16.97
CA ARG A 544 -12.32 -32.04 16.84
C ARG A 544 -11.82 -32.10 15.40
N GLU A 545 -10.65 -31.53 15.16
CA GLU A 545 -9.93 -31.63 13.90
C GLU A 545 -8.54 -32.25 14.09
N PRO A 546 -8.09 -33.15 13.19
CA PRO A 546 -8.84 -33.74 12.09
C PRO A 546 -9.73 -34.90 12.57
N GLY A 547 -10.77 -35.27 11.81
CA GLY A 547 -11.42 -36.57 11.94
C GLY A 547 -12.78 -36.64 12.65
N ALA A 548 -13.52 -35.53 12.77
CA ALA A 548 -14.88 -35.53 13.29
C ALA A 548 -15.91 -36.19 12.35
N THR A 549 -15.67 -36.21 11.03
CA THR A 549 -16.61 -36.75 10.03
C THR A 549 -16.18 -38.13 9.50
N PRO A 550 -17.06 -38.92 8.85
CA PRO A 550 -16.67 -40.20 8.24
C PRO A 550 -15.52 -40.07 7.23
N VAL A 551 -15.54 -39.03 6.40
CA VAL A 551 -14.44 -38.70 5.47
C VAL A 551 -13.21 -38.28 6.26
N GLY A 552 -13.39 -37.41 7.25
CA GLY A 552 -12.32 -36.94 8.11
C GLY A 552 -11.58 -38.06 8.84
N LYS A 553 -12.29 -39.10 9.32
CA LYS A 553 -11.66 -40.26 9.96
C LYS A 553 -10.68 -40.97 9.03
N ARG A 554 -11.00 -41.06 7.72
CA ARG A 554 -10.11 -41.64 6.69
C ARG A 554 -8.93 -40.72 6.38
N LEU A 555 -9.15 -39.41 6.36
CA LEU A 555 -8.07 -38.44 6.18
C LEU A 555 -7.12 -38.44 7.39
N ARG A 556 -7.67 -38.48 8.60
CA ARG A 556 -6.91 -38.60 9.86
C ARG A 556 -6.04 -39.86 9.88
N SER A 557 -6.56 -41.01 9.44
CA SER A 557 -5.72 -42.22 9.40
C SER A 557 -4.52 -42.07 8.47
N ILE A 558 -4.67 -41.39 7.32
CA ILE A 558 -3.54 -41.12 6.42
C ILE A 558 -2.57 -40.11 7.04
N LEU A 559 -3.09 -39.07 7.70
CA LEU A 559 -2.28 -37.99 8.26
C LEU A 559 -1.41 -38.43 9.45
N LEU A 560 -1.91 -39.35 10.28
CA LEU A 560 -1.26 -39.77 11.52
C LEU A 560 -0.44 -41.06 11.39
N ASP A 561 -0.62 -41.82 10.30
CA ASP A 561 0.11 -43.06 10.07
C ASP A 561 1.62 -42.83 9.94
N VAL A 562 2.38 -43.40 10.87
CA VAL A 562 3.85 -43.31 10.94
C VAL A 562 4.52 -44.00 9.73
N SER A 563 3.83 -44.95 9.09
CA SER A 563 4.32 -45.66 7.90
C SER A 563 4.19 -44.83 6.60
N SER A 564 3.46 -43.70 6.64
CA SER A 564 3.32 -42.76 5.51
C SER A 564 4.56 -41.86 5.32
N GLN A 565 5.77 -42.42 5.49
CA GLN A 565 7.02 -41.73 5.23
C GLN A 565 7.10 -41.37 3.73
N GLY A 566 6.88 -40.09 3.40
CA GLY A 566 6.89 -39.59 2.02
C GLY A 566 5.79 -38.60 1.69
N LEU A 567 4.83 -38.35 2.60
CA LEU A 567 3.84 -37.29 2.39
C LEU A 567 4.52 -35.91 2.38
N SER A 568 4.41 -35.20 1.25
CA SER A 568 4.95 -33.84 1.17
C SER A 568 4.23 -32.90 2.14
N HIS A 569 4.92 -31.88 2.66
CA HIS A 569 4.33 -30.91 3.59
C HIS A 569 3.09 -30.21 2.99
N ARG A 570 3.09 -29.95 1.67
CA ARG A 570 1.93 -29.38 0.97
C ARG A 570 0.75 -30.34 0.90
N ALA A 571 1.00 -31.63 0.67
CA ALA A 571 -0.05 -32.64 0.69
C ALA A 571 -0.65 -32.80 2.10
N GLU A 572 0.17 -32.78 3.15
CA GLU A 572 -0.27 -32.74 4.54
C GLU A 572 -1.23 -31.56 4.79
N ALA A 573 -0.81 -30.33 4.42
CA ALA A 573 -1.64 -29.14 4.57
C ALA A 573 -2.98 -29.20 3.81
N LEU A 574 -2.97 -29.74 2.58
CA LEU A 574 -4.18 -29.87 1.76
C LEU A 574 -5.15 -30.90 2.32
N LEU A 575 -4.66 -32.01 2.89
CA LEU A 575 -5.50 -33.01 3.53
C LEU A 575 -6.16 -32.47 4.81
N TYR A 576 -5.43 -31.69 5.61
CA TYR A 576 -6.01 -30.96 6.75
C TYR A 576 -7.08 -29.95 6.29
N ALA A 577 -6.82 -29.20 5.21
CA ALA A 577 -7.81 -28.28 4.66
C ALA A 577 -9.07 -29.00 4.13
N ALA A 578 -8.91 -30.18 3.50
CA ALA A 578 -10.02 -30.98 3.01
C ALA A 578 -10.89 -31.55 4.16
N ASP A 579 -10.26 -32.09 5.22
CA ASP A 579 -10.97 -32.54 6.43
C ASP A 579 -11.78 -31.40 7.05
N ARG A 580 -11.17 -30.22 7.17
CA ARG A 580 -11.81 -29.02 7.73
C ARG A 580 -12.99 -28.55 6.92
N ALA A 581 -12.89 -28.51 5.59
CA ALA A 581 -13.99 -28.08 4.74
C ALA A 581 -15.24 -28.95 4.96
N GLU A 582 -15.06 -30.28 4.90
CA GLU A 582 -16.12 -31.24 5.18
C GLU A 582 -16.68 -31.09 6.59
N HIS A 583 -15.81 -30.93 7.59
CA HIS A 583 -16.20 -30.78 8.99
C HIS A 583 -17.02 -29.51 9.23
N VAL A 584 -16.62 -28.39 8.63
CA VAL A 584 -17.36 -27.14 8.76
C VAL A 584 -18.74 -27.23 8.12
N ASP A 585 -18.82 -27.75 6.90
CA ASP A 585 -20.08 -27.81 6.15
C ASP A 585 -21.09 -28.80 6.76
N THR A 586 -20.61 -29.90 7.33
CA THR A 586 -21.50 -30.97 7.82
C THR A 586 -21.78 -30.93 9.32
N VAL A 587 -20.92 -30.30 10.13
CA VAL A 587 -21.05 -30.31 11.60
C VAL A 587 -21.08 -28.90 12.18
N VAL A 588 -20.02 -28.11 11.96
CA VAL A 588 -19.84 -26.83 12.68
C VAL A 588 -20.88 -25.80 12.25
N ARG A 589 -21.00 -25.53 10.95
CA ARG A 589 -21.91 -24.50 10.43
C ARG A 589 -23.38 -24.83 10.73
N PRO A 590 -23.88 -26.06 10.47
CA PRO A 590 -25.25 -26.40 10.86
C PRO A 590 -25.52 -26.24 12.36
N ALA A 591 -24.55 -26.51 13.24
CA ALA A 591 -24.72 -26.32 14.68
C ALA A 591 -24.83 -24.83 15.06
N LEU A 592 -23.98 -23.98 14.49
CA LEU A 592 -24.01 -22.54 14.72
C LEU A 592 -25.30 -21.90 14.17
N GLU A 593 -25.77 -22.33 13.01
CA GLU A 593 -27.03 -21.86 12.42
C GLU A 593 -28.26 -22.13 13.31
N ARG A 594 -28.22 -23.20 14.11
CA ARG A 594 -29.27 -23.51 15.10
C ARG A 594 -29.10 -22.81 16.44
N GLY A 595 -28.03 -22.02 16.62
CA GLY A 595 -27.76 -21.29 17.86
C GLY A 595 -26.95 -22.06 18.90
N ALA A 596 -26.41 -23.25 18.57
CA ALA A 596 -25.62 -24.04 19.52
C ALA A 596 -24.24 -23.41 19.81
N VAL A 597 -23.67 -23.78 20.95
CA VAL A 597 -22.26 -23.50 21.26
C VAL A 597 -21.41 -24.64 20.70
N VAL A 598 -20.54 -24.35 19.74
CA VAL A 598 -19.60 -25.33 19.18
C VAL A 598 -18.25 -25.18 19.87
N ILE A 599 -17.71 -26.28 20.37
CA ILE A 599 -16.36 -26.35 20.94
C ILE A 599 -15.55 -27.31 20.08
N SER A 600 -14.52 -26.81 19.40
CA SER A 600 -13.61 -27.63 18.59
C SER A 600 -12.25 -27.76 19.24
N ASP A 601 -11.76 -28.99 19.40
CA ASP A 601 -10.35 -29.27 19.66
C ASP A 601 -9.58 -29.14 18.33
N ARG A 602 -8.80 -28.06 18.22
CA ARG A 602 -8.13 -27.55 17.01
C ARG A 602 -9.06 -26.96 15.94
N TYR A 603 -8.51 -26.02 15.18
CA TYR A 603 -9.13 -25.40 14.01
C TYR A 603 -8.05 -24.88 13.02
N ILE A 604 -8.28 -23.71 12.39
CA ILE A 604 -7.36 -23.09 11.41
C ILE A 604 -5.98 -22.79 12.00
N ASP A 605 -5.92 -22.37 13.26
CA ASP A 605 -4.68 -21.89 13.89
C ASP A 605 -3.67 -23.03 14.07
N SER A 606 -4.16 -24.24 14.36
CA SER A 606 -3.34 -25.46 14.31
C SER A 606 -2.66 -25.65 12.96
N SER A 607 -3.35 -25.42 11.84
CA SER A 607 -2.71 -25.56 10.53
C SER A 607 -1.64 -24.50 10.29
N VAL A 608 -1.89 -23.27 10.71
CA VAL A 608 -0.91 -22.18 10.56
C VAL A 608 0.32 -22.41 11.43
N ALA A 609 0.14 -22.93 12.65
CA ALA A 609 1.25 -23.24 13.55
C ALA A 609 2.04 -24.49 13.11
N TYR A 610 1.38 -25.61 12.83
CA TYR A 610 2.05 -26.86 12.47
C TYR A 610 2.57 -26.85 11.03
N GLN A 611 1.69 -26.59 10.05
CA GLN A 611 2.09 -26.62 8.64
C GLN A 611 2.77 -25.31 8.21
N GLY A 612 2.38 -24.16 8.76
CA GLY A 612 3.10 -22.92 8.50
C GLY A 612 4.45 -22.88 9.21
N ALA A 613 4.44 -22.61 10.52
CA ALA A 613 5.68 -22.41 11.28
C ALA A 613 6.49 -23.71 11.51
N GLY A 614 5.83 -24.83 11.78
CA GLY A 614 6.49 -26.11 12.03
C GLY A 614 7.17 -26.68 10.77
N ARG A 615 6.42 -26.81 9.67
CA ARG A 615 6.86 -27.39 8.38
C ARG A 615 7.54 -26.40 7.42
N ASP A 616 7.74 -25.15 7.84
CA ASP A 616 8.34 -24.06 7.05
C ASP A 616 7.60 -23.80 5.73
N LEU A 617 6.27 -23.88 5.75
CA LEU A 617 5.42 -23.38 4.67
C LEU A 617 5.01 -21.95 4.99
N SER A 618 4.67 -21.17 3.96
CA SER A 618 4.19 -19.80 4.15
C SER A 618 2.94 -19.78 5.05
N PRO A 619 2.99 -19.20 6.27
CA PRO A 619 1.84 -19.15 7.18
C PRO A 619 0.65 -18.40 6.56
N THR A 620 0.93 -17.41 5.71
CA THR A 620 -0.10 -16.64 5.01
C THR A 620 -0.82 -17.46 3.95
N GLU A 621 -0.12 -18.35 3.23
CA GLU A 621 -0.73 -19.25 2.25
C GLU A 621 -1.57 -20.33 2.94
N ILE A 622 -1.08 -20.89 4.05
CA ILE A 622 -1.83 -21.87 4.85
C ILE A 622 -3.10 -21.26 5.44
N ALA A 623 -3.00 -20.05 5.99
CA ALA A 623 -4.15 -19.31 6.49
C ALA A 623 -5.15 -19.03 5.37
N ARG A 624 -4.68 -18.68 4.17
CA ARG A 624 -5.52 -18.44 3.00
C ARG A 624 -6.29 -19.69 2.56
N ILE A 625 -5.61 -20.82 2.39
CA ILE A 625 -6.24 -22.09 2.02
C ILE A 625 -7.26 -22.51 3.08
N SER A 626 -6.92 -22.33 4.36
CA SER A 626 -7.81 -22.69 5.46
C SER A 626 -9.05 -21.78 5.54
N ARG A 627 -8.90 -20.48 5.28
CA ARG A 627 -10.04 -19.55 5.15
C ARG A 627 -10.94 -19.92 3.99
N TRP A 628 -10.35 -20.23 2.83
CA TRP A 628 -11.11 -20.70 1.67
C TRP A 628 -11.89 -21.98 1.98
N ALA A 629 -11.25 -22.95 2.64
CA ALA A 629 -11.88 -24.22 3.04
C ALA A 629 -13.06 -24.04 4.00
N THR A 630 -13.12 -22.92 4.73
CA THR A 630 -14.13 -22.67 5.77
C THR A 630 -15.11 -21.56 5.38
N ASP A 631 -15.00 -21.05 4.16
CA ASP A 631 -15.70 -19.85 3.69
C ASP A 631 -15.60 -18.68 4.68
N GLY A 632 -14.39 -18.48 5.22
CA GLY A 632 -14.08 -17.37 6.13
C GLY A 632 -14.60 -17.50 7.56
N LEU A 633 -15.22 -18.63 7.94
CA LEU A 633 -15.69 -18.84 9.32
C LEU A 633 -14.53 -18.82 10.31
N VAL A 634 -14.64 -17.97 11.34
CA VAL A 634 -13.66 -17.88 12.43
C VAL A 634 -14.31 -18.09 13.81
N PRO A 635 -13.58 -18.60 14.81
CA PRO A 635 -14.08 -18.70 16.18
C PRO A 635 -14.37 -17.32 16.79
N HIS A 636 -15.36 -17.28 17.69
CA HIS A 636 -15.62 -16.13 18.56
C HIS A 636 -14.53 -15.99 19.63
N LEU A 637 -14.02 -17.13 20.11
CA LEU A 637 -12.90 -17.20 21.04
C LEU A 637 -11.99 -18.37 20.67
N THR A 638 -10.70 -18.11 20.54
CA THR A 638 -9.67 -19.14 20.50
C THR A 638 -8.95 -19.16 21.86
N VAL A 639 -9.01 -20.29 22.57
CA VAL A 639 -8.25 -20.48 23.82
C VAL A 639 -6.96 -21.20 23.48
N LEU A 640 -5.84 -20.50 23.62
CA LEU A 640 -4.51 -21.04 23.42
C LEU A 640 -3.95 -21.56 24.74
N LEU A 641 -3.86 -22.89 24.86
CA LEU A 641 -3.21 -23.57 25.98
C LEU A 641 -1.69 -23.59 25.74
N ASP A 642 -0.98 -22.68 26.37
CA ASP A 642 0.48 -22.55 26.24
C ASP A 642 1.20 -23.42 27.28
N VAL A 643 2.07 -24.30 26.80
CA VAL A 643 2.94 -25.14 27.63
C VAL A 643 4.26 -25.35 26.88
N SER A 644 5.36 -25.51 27.62
CA SER A 644 6.65 -25.83 27.01
C SER A 644 6.59 -27.22 26.34
N PRO A 645 7.24 -27.42 25.17
CA PRO A 645 7.29 -28.74 24.53
C PRO A 645 7.86 -29.83 25.42
N GLU A 646 8.80 -29.48 26.30
CA GLU A 646 9.43 -30.39 27.25
C GLU A 646 8.43 -30.91 28.28
N THR A 647 7.66 -30.01 28.92
CA THR A 647 6.63 -30.39 29.91
C THR A 647 5.46 -31.11 29.26
N ALA A 648 5.10 -30.74 28.03
CA ALA A 648 4.01 -31.41 27.31
C ALA A 648 4.36 -32.85 26.92
N ARG A 649 5.65 -33.12 26.64
CA ARG A 649 6.16 -34.45 26.29
C ARG A 649 6.02 -35.46 27.44
N GLU A 650 6.16 -35.00 28.69
CA GLU A 650 6.00 -35.83 29.90
C GLU A 650 4.57 -36.36 30.06
N ARG A 651 3.60 -35.76 29.38
CA ARG A 651 2.17 -36.12 29.46
C ARG A 651 1.74 -37.17 28.43
N PHE A 652 2.62 -37.60 27.53
CA PHE A 652 2.27 -38.65 26.55
C PHE A 652 2.27 -40.03 27.19
N THR A 653 1.12 -40.69 27.15
CA THR A 653 0.91 -42.05 27.68
C THR A 653 0.97 -43.13 26.61
N GLU A 654 0.90 -42.75 25.34
CA GLU A 654 0.87 -43.66 24.18
C GLU A 654 2.08 -43.45 23.25
N ALA A 655 2.26 -44.36 22.30
CA ALA A 655 3.29 -44.20 21.28
C ALA A 655 2.98 -42.97 20.41
N PRO A 656 3.96 -42.07 20.19
CA PRO A 656 3.71 -40.81 19.51
C PRO A 656 3.31 -41.05 18.06
N ASP A 657 2.33 -40.28 17.58
CA ASP A 657 1.98 -40.28 16.18
C ASP A 657 3.06 -39.61 15.30
N ARG A 658 2.82 -39.53 13.99
CA ARG A 658 3.79 -38.97 13.05
C ARG A 658 4.18 -37.51 13.36
N LEU A 659 3.26 -36.67 13.84
CA LEU A 659 3.54 -35.27 14.18
C LEU A 659 4.14 -35.13 15.58
N GLU A 660 3.69 -35.95 16.52
CA GLU A 660 4.27 -36.01 17.86
C GLU A 660 5.71 -36.54 17.83
N SER A 661 6.06 -37.37 16.85
CA SER A 661 7.41 -37.90 16.65
C SER A 661 8.41 -36.90 16.08
N GLU A 662 8.00 -35.66 15.81
CA GLU A 662 8.89 -34.62 15.28
C GLU A 662 9.92 -34.12 16.33
N PRO A 663 11.05 -33.53 15.89
CA PRO A 663 12.08 -33.04 16.79
C PRO A 663 11.61 -31.90 17.71
N ALA A 664 12.27 -31.70 18.86
CA ALA A 664 11.95 -30.62 19.80
C ALA A 664 11.93 -29.22 19.15
N GLU A 665 12.84 -28.95 18.21
CA GLU A 665 12.88 -27.69 17.46
C GLU A 665 11.61 -27.44 16.64
N PHE A 666 10.97 -28.50 16.12
CA PHE A 666 9.70 -28.39 15.41
C PHE A 666 8.61 -27.91 16.37
N HIS A 667 8.48 -28.55 17.55
CA HIS A 667 7.48 -28.16 18.54
C HIS A 667 7.73 -26.75 19.12
N ALA A 668 8.99 -26.33 19.25
CA ALA A 668 9.34 -24.96 19.64
C ALA A 668 8.89 -23.93 18.59
N ARG A 669 9.03 -24.23 17.29
CA ARG A 669 8.50 -23.38 16.20
C ARG A 669 6.98 -23.35 16.21
N VAL A 670 6.32 -24.49 16.44
CA VAL A 670 4.86 -24.57 16.55
C VAL A 670 4.34 -23.68 17.69
N ARG A 671 4.93 -23.79 18.89
CA ARG A 671 4.58 -22.93 20.04
C ARG A 671 4.76 -21.45 19.71
N SER A 672 5.91 -21.09 19.10
CA SER A 672 6.18 -19.71 18.68
C SER A 672 5.16 -19.20 17.65
N GLY A 673 4.74 -20.07 16.72
CA GLY A 673 3.70 -19.78 15.74
C GLY A 673 2.36 -19.46 16.39
N PHE A 674 1.92 -20.27 17.36
CA PHE A 674 0.69 -19.99 18.12
C PHE A 674 0.75 -18.66 18.89
N LEU A 675 1.85 -18.40 19.59
CA LEU A 675 2.01 -17.15 20.35
C LEU A 675 2.03 -15.91 19.42
N ALA A 676 2.61 -16.03 18.23
CA ALA A 676 2.58 -14.97 17.23
C ALA A 676 1.17 -14.70 16.70
N LEU A 677 0.36 -15.74 16.50
CA LEU A 677 -1.06 -15.61 16.12
C LEU A 677 -1.86 -14.90 17.23
N ALA A 678 -1.68 -15.32 18.47
CA ALA A 678 -2.35 -14.70 19.62
C ALA A 678 -1.97 -13.23 19.82
N ALA A 679 -0.70 -12.89 19.64
CA ALA A 679 -0.21 -11.51 19.74
C ALA A 679 -0.77 -10.59 18.63
N ALA A 680 -1.10 -11.16 17.46
CA ALA A 680 -1.63 -10.41 16.33
C ALA A 680 -3.12 -10.03 16.49
N ASP A 681 -3.87 -10.76 17.31
CA ASP A 681 -5.33 -10.56 17.50
C ASP A 681 -5.77 -10.80 18.97
N PRO A 682 -5.29 -9.97 19.91
CA PRO A 682 -5.52 -10.21 21.34
C PRO A 682 -6.99 -10.14 21.76
N GLY A 683 -7.89 -9.63 20.90
CA GLY A 683 -9.33 -9.61 21.15
C GLY A 683 -9.99 -10.99 21.01
N ARG A 684 -9.49 -11.81 20.07
CA ARG A 684 -10.03 -13.14 19.75
C ARG A 684 -9.33 -14.28 20.50
N TYR A 685 -8.12 -14.06 21.00
CA TYR A 685 -7.35 -15.09 21.72
C TYR A 685 -7.38 -14.91 23.25
N LEU A 686 -7.49 -16.03 23.96
CA LEU A 686 -7.17 -16.14 25.39
C LEU A 686 -5.99 -17.08 25.54
N VAL A 687 -4.82 -16.55 25.91
CA VAL A 687 -3.63 -17.38 26.20
C VAL A 687 -3.68 -17.79 27.68
N VAL A 688 -3.62 -19.09 27.94
CA VAL A 688 -3.65 -19.66 29.29
C VAL A 688 -2.41 -20.53 29.49
N ASP A 689 -1.75 -20.37 30.64
CA ASP A 689 -0.64 -21.23 31.05
C ASP A 689 -1.17 -22.63 31.40
N ALA A 690 -0.93 -23.58 30.50
CA ALA A 690 -1.33 -24.98 30.62
C ALA A 690 -0.31 -25.84 31.39
N GLY A 691 0.72 -25.23 31.98
CA GLY A 691 1.57 -25.85 32.99
C GLY A 691 0.88 -25.98 34.36
N GLN A 692 -0.21 -25.26 34.58
CA GLN A 692 -0.99 -25.30 35.82
C GLN A 692 -1.91 -26.53 35.91
N GLU A 693 -2.48 -26.76 37.09
CA GLU A 693 -3.49 -27.79 37.31
C GLU A 693 -4.71 -27.59 36.39
N PRO A 694 -5.31 -28.67 35.85
CA PRO A 694 -6.42 -28.57 34.89
C PRO A 694 -7.59 -27.71 35.37
N GLU A 695 -7.92 -27.77 36.65
CA GLU A 695 -9.02 -27.01 37.27
C GLU A 695 -8.74 -25.50 37.29
N ALA A 696 -7.48 -25.09 37.49
CA ALA A 696 -7.08 -23.70 37.44
C ALA A 696 -7.20 -23.14 36.01
N VAL A 697 -6.75 -23.92 35.02
CA VAL A 697 -6.92 -23.60 33.60
C VAL A 697 -8.40 -23.45 33.25
N THR A 698 -9.25 -24.41 33.65
CA THR A 698 -10.70 -24.35 33.42
C THR A 698 -11.31 -23.09 34.05
N THR A 699 -10.88 -22.72 35.26
CA THR A 699 -11.40 -21.54 35.98
C THR A 699 -11.10 -20.25 35.22
N VAL A 700 -9.88 -20.09 34.70
CA VAL A 700 -9.50 -18.92 33.89
C VAL A 700 -10.34 -18.82 32.62
N VAL A 701 -10.54 -19.96 31.92
CA VAL A 701 -11.34 -19.98 30.69
C VAL A 701 -12.81 -19.68 30.96
N ARG A 702 -13.38 -20.23 32.04
CA ARG A 702 -14.76 -19.96 32.47
C ARG A 702 -14.98 -18.47 32.77
N ALA A 703 -14.06 -17.83 33.49
CA ALA A 703 -14.17 -16.41 33.80
C ALA A 703 -14.21 -15.52 32.55
N ARG A 704 -13.48 -15.89 31.49
CA ARG A 704 -13.55 -15.20 30.20
C ARG A 704 -14.87 -15.48 29.47
N LEU A 705 -15.29 -16.73 29.44
CA LEU A 705 -16.54 -17.15 28.78
C LEU A 705 -17.78 -16.58 29.46
N ASP A 706 -17.77 -16.37 30.78
CA ASP A 706 -18.86 -15.71 31.52
C ASP A 706 -19.16 -14.29 31.00
N GLN A 707 -18.17 -13.62 30.42
CA GLN A 707 -18.32 -12.28 29.86
C GLN A 707 -18.75 -12.28 28.39
N MET A 708 -18.57 -13.39 27.69
CA MET A 708 -18.70 -13.47 26.22
C MET A 708 -19.88 -14.34 25.77
N LEU A 709 -20.24 -15.36 26.55
CA LEU A 709 -21.33 -16.26 26.19
C LEU A 709 -22.65 -15.48 26.19
N PRO A 710 -23.48 -15.64 25.16
CA PRO A 710 -24.84 -15.12 25.17
C PRO A 710 -25.64 -15.79 26.30
N LEU A 711 -26.66 -15.11 26.83
CA LEU A 711 -27.57 -15.72 27.81
C LEU A 711 -28.27 -16.93 27.19
N SER A 712 -28.45 -18.00 27.96
CA SER A 712 -29.21 -19.15 27.49
C SER A 712 -30.71 -18.82 27.38
N GLU A 713 -31.46 -19.54 26.54
CA GLU A 713 -32.92 -19.33 26.46
C GLU A 713 -33.62 -19.49 27.82
N ALA A 714 -33.08 -20.35 28.69
CA ALA A 714 -33.58 -20.55 30.04
C ALA A 714 -33.32 -19.33 30.92
N GLU A 715 -32.14 -18.72 30.83
CA GLU A 715 -31.78 -17.50 31.57
C GLU A 715 -32.58 -16.29 31.08
N VAL A 716 -32.77 -16.15 29.77
CA VAL A 716 -33.60 -15.08 29.19
C VAL A 716 -35.04 -15.19 29.70
N LYS A 717 -35.64 -16.39 29.66
CA LYS A 717 -36.99 -16.62 30.20
C LYS A 717 -37.07 -16.34 31.70
N ALA A 718 -36.06 -16.75 32.47
CA ALA A 718 -36.01 -16.47 33.90
C ALA A 718 -35.88 -14.97 34.21
N GLN A 719 -35.09 -14.23 33.42
CA GLN A 719 -34.97 -12.77 33.55
C GLN A 719 -36.25 -12.04 33.13
N GLU A 720 -36.91 -12.48 32.05
CA GLU A 720 -38.21 -11.92 31.64
C GLU A 720 -39.29 -12.17 32.70
N GLU A 721 -39.31 -13.37 33.29
CA GLU A 721 -40.23 -13.69 34.37
C GLU A 721 -39.93 -12.87 35.64
N ALA A 722 -38.64 -12.71 35.98
CA ALA A 722 -38.21 -11.87 37.09
C ALA A 722 -38.55 -10.38 36.85
N ARG A 723 -38.36 -9.87 35.63
CA ARG A 723 -38.73 -8.51 35.24
C ARG A 723 -40.23 -8.32 35.33
N ARG A 724 -41.03 -9.27 34.85
CA ARG A 724 -42.50 -9.21 34.95
C ARG A 724 -42.94 -9.18 36.42
N LYS A 725 -42.35 -10.02 37.28
CA LYS A 725 -42.62 -10.01 38.72
C LYS A 725 -42.22 -8.68 39.38
N ALA A 726 -41.07 -8.11 39.00
CA ALA A 726 -40.61 -6.83 39.52
C ALA A 726 -41.49 -5.66 39.06
N GLU A 727 -41.93 -5.65 37.80
CA GLU A 727 -42.87 -4.66 37.26
C GLU A 727 -44.26 -4.76 37.95
N GLU A 728 -44.75 -5.98 38.17
CA GLU A 728 -45.99 -6.22 38.94
C GLU A 728 -45.87 -5.74 40.39
N GLU A 729 -44.73 -5.98 41.06
CA GLU A 729 -44.47 -5.52 42.42
C GLU A 729 -44.31 -4.00 42.50
N ALA A 730 -43.61 -3.39 41.55
CA ALA A 730 -43.47 -1.94 41.45
C ALA A 730 -44.83 -1.26 41.19
N ARG A 731 -45.67 -1.84 40.33
CA ARG A 731 -47.03 -1.33 40.09
C ARG A 731 -47.88 -1.39 41.34
N ARG A 732 -47.81 -2.49 42.10
CA ARG A 732 -48.52 -2.60 43.39
C ARG A 732 -48.05 -1.55 44.40
N LYS A 733 -46.75 -1.34 44.55
CA LYS A 733 -46.19 -0.31 45.44
C LYS A 733 -46.61 1.10 45.02
N ALA A 734 -46.61 1.39 43.71
CA ALA A 734 -47.06 2.67 43.19
C ALA A 734 -48.57 2.90 43.39
N GLU A 735 -49.41 1.89 43.19
CA GLU A 735 -50.85 1.95 43.47
C GLU A 735 -51.12 2.16 44.97
N GLU A 736 -50.34 1.54 45.86
CA GLU A 736 -50.45 1.69 47.31
C GLU A 736 -49.97 3.07 47.78
N GLU A 737 -48.88 3.58 47.23
CA GLU A 737 -48.38 4.94 47.51
C GLU A 737 -49.32 6.02 46.98
N ALA A 738 -49.92 5.82 45.80
CA ALA A 738 -50.94 6.71 45.25
C ALA A 738 -52.22 6.72 46.11
N ARG A 739 -52.64 5.56 46.64
CA ARG A 739 -53.76 5.48 47.59
C ARG A 739 -53.45 6.24 48.89
N ARG A 740 -52.24 6.08 49.45
CA ARG A 740 -51.82 6.84 50.64
C ARG A 740 -51.80 8.35 50.39
N LYS A 741 -51.21 8.79 49.27
CA LYS A 741 -51.20 10.23 48.91
C LYS A 741 -52.60 10.79 48.70
N ALA A 742 -53.50 10.03 48.05
CA ALA A 742 -54.89 10.45 47.88
C ALA A 742 -55.66 10.53 49.21
N GLU A 743 -55.36 9.62 50.15
CA GLU A 743 -55.95 9.64 51.50
C GLU A 743 -55.41 10.80 52.34
N GLU A 744 -54.10 11.07 52.28
CA GLU A 744 -53.46 12.25 52.91
C GLU A 744 -54.01 13.56 52.33
N GLU A 745 -54.10 13.70 51.00
CA GLU A 745 -54.69 14.88 50.36
C GLU A 745 -56.16 15.08 50.76
N ARG A 746 -56.92 13.99 50.90
CA ARG A 746 -58.32 14.08 51.34
C ARG A 746 -58.41 14.56 52.80
N LEU A 747 -57.57 14.01 53.69
CA LEU A 747 -57.50 14.44 55.08
C LEU A 747 -57.05 15.90 55.21
N GLU A 748 -56.09 16.35 54.39
CA GLU A 748 -55.67 17.75 54.37
C GLU A 748 -56.78 18.68 53.88
N ARG A 749 -57.52 18.30 52.83
CA ARG A 749 -58.69 19.07 52.36
C ARG A 749 -59.76 19.18 53.43
N GLU A 750 -60.11 18.07 54.09
CA GLU A 750 -61.07 18.07 55.20
C GLU A 750 -60.61 18.99 56.35
N ARG A 751 -59.30 19.00 56.66
CA ARG A 751 -58.70 19.88 57.68
C ARG A 751 -58.74 21.36 57.28
N GLN A 752 -58.47 21.66 56.00
CA GLN A 752 -58.52 23.02 55.46
C GLN A 752 -59.96 23.56 55.42
N GLU A 753 -60.94 22.72 55.06
CA GLU A 753 -62.36 23.09 55.11
C GLU A 753 -62.83 23.35 56.55
N GLN A 754 -62.38 22.55 57.52
CA GLN A 754 -62.65 22.79 58.94
C GLN A 754 -62.06 24.12 59.43
N LEU A 755 -60.81 24.40 59.07
CA LEU A 755 -60.17 25.67 59.40
C LEU A 755 -60.85 26.86 58.73
N ALA A 756 -61.31 26.71 57.48
CA ALA A 756 -62.04 27.74 56.77
C ALA A 756 -63.41 28.01 57.42
N ARG A 757 -64.13 26.98 57.85
CA ARG A 757 -65.39 27.14 58.62
C ARG A 757 -65.17 27.88 59.93
N LEU A 758 -64.15 27.50 60.70
CA LEU A 758 -63.84 28.16 61.96
C LEU A 758 -63.47 29.64 61.76
N ARG A 759 -62.70 29.96 60.71
CA ARG A 759 -62.37 31.35 60.35
C ARG A 759 -63.60 32.14 59.93
N ALA A 760 -64.50 31.55 59.13
CA ALA A 760 -65.74 32.21 58.72
C ALA A 760 -66.65 32.51 59.92
N GLU A 761 -66.77 31.57 60.87
CA GLU A 761 -67.51 31.81 62.12
C GLU A 761 -66.86 32.92 62.97
N GLU A 762 -65.53 32.96 63.04
CA GLU A 762 -64.80 33.99 63.78
C GLU A 762 -64.92 35.38 63.12
N GLU A 763 -64.89 35.45 61.79
CA GLU A 763 -65.12 36.67 61.02
C GLU A 763 -66.56 37.17 61.18
N GLU A 764 -67.56 36.28 61.14
CA GLU A 764 -68.95 36.66 61.37
C GLU A 764 -69.15 37.21 62.79
N ARG A 765 -68.49 36.61 63.78
CA ARG A 765 -68.50 37.09 65.17
C ARG A 765 -67.88 38.48 65.30
N LYS A 766 -66.70 38.71 64.70
CA LYS A 766 -66.03 40.02 64.68
C LYS A 766 -66.87 41.08 63.96
N ARG A 767 -67.58 40.69 62.90
CA ARG A 767 -68.45 41.61 62.14
C ARG A 767 -69.65 42.07 62.98
N ARG A 768 -70.26 41.15 63.75
CA ARG A 768 -71.34 41.49 64.69
C ARG A 768 -70.84 42.39 65.84
N GLU A 769 -69.65 42.14 66.37
CA GLU A 769 -69.03 42.99 67.40
C GLU A 769 -68.71 44.40 66.86
N LEU A 770 -68.26 44.51 65.61
CA LEU A 770 -68.03 45.79 64.94
C LEU A 770 -69.33 46.58 64.70
N GLU A 771 -70.41 45.91 64.28
CA GLU A 771 -71.72 46.54 64.13
C GLU A 771 -72.29 47.05 65.47
N GLU A 772 -72.11 46.28 66.55
CA GLU A 772 -72.50 46.72 67.90
C GLU A 772 -71.65 47.90 68.40
N ALA A 773 -70.34 47.89 68.13
CA ALA A 773 -69.45 49.00 68.47
C ALA A 773 -69.83 50.29 67.72
N GLN A 774 -70.14 50.19 66.43
CA GLN A 774 -70.58 51.32 65.60
C GLN A 774 -71.93 51.89 66.08
N ARG A 775 -72.87 51.04 66.51
CA ARG A 775 -74.12 51.51 67.14
C ARG A 775 -73.87 52.32 68.42
N ARG A 776 -72.98 51.83 69.29
CA ARG A 776 -72.63 52.52 70.55
C ARG A 776 -71.86 53.83 70.32
N GLU A 777 -71.15 53.96 69.21
CA GLU A 777 -70.47 55.20 68.83
C GLU A 777 -71.45 56.22 68.24
N ALA A 778 -72.41 55.77 67.42
CA ALA A 778 -73.50 56.61 66.90
C ALA A 778 -74.40 57.15 68.02
N GLU A 779 -74.71 56.37 69.05
CA GLU A 779 -75.46 56.83 70.22
C GLU A 779 -74.69 57.91 71.01
N ARG A 780 -73.38 57.74 71.21
CA ARG A 780 -72.53 58.76 71.87
C ARG A 780 -72.46 60.06 71.08
N GLN A 781 -72.35 59.99 69.74
CA GLN A 781 -72.36 61.17 68.89
C GLN A 781 -73.71 61.90 68.90
N ALA A 782 -74.83 61.16 69.01
CA ALA A 782 -76.16 61.76 69.14
C ALA A 782 -76.36 62.44 70.51
N GLU A 783 -75.74 61.92 71.57
CA GLU A 783 -75.79 62.50 72.92
C GLU A 783 -74.92 63.77 73.04
N GLU A 784 -73.72 63.78 72.45
CA GLU A 784 -72.90 64.98 72.33
C GLU A 784 -73.57 66.08 71.50
N ALA A 785 -74.30 65.73 70.44
CA ALA A 785 -75.04 66.69 69.63
C ALA A 785 -76.20 67.35 70.42
N ARG A 786 -76.83 66.60 71.33
CA ARG A 786 -77.87 67.15 72.23
C ARG A 786 -77.28 68.13 73.25
N GLN A 787 -76.12 67.81 73.83
CA GLN A 787 -75.45 68.69 74.79
C GLN A 787 -74.98 70.00 74.14
N ARG A 788 -74.45 69.96 72.91
CA ARG A 788 -74.09 71.18 72.15
C ARG A 788 -75.30 72.04 71.79
N ALA A 789 -76.47 71.44 71.55
CA ALA A 789 -77.71 72.18 71.29
C ALA A 789 -78.28 72.85 72.55
N GLU A 790 -78.05 72.28 73.73
CA GLU A 790 -78.47 72.82 75.03
C GLU A 790 -77.58 73.98 75.49
N GLU A 791 -76.25 73.89 75.27
CA GLU A 791 -75.31 75.01 75.49
C GLU A 791 -75.56 76.19 74.53
N ALA A 792 -75.96 75.92 73.29
CA ALA A 792 -76.32 76.97 72.33
C ALA A 792 -77.60 77.74 72.75
N ARG A 793 -78.56 77.06 73.39
CA ARG A 793 -79.77 77.71 73.94
C ARG A 793 -79.45 78.61 75.13
N ARG A 794 -78.57 78.18 76.04
CA ARG A 794 -78.12 79.01 77.17
C ARG A 794 -77.39 80.29 76.72
N ARG A 795 -76.52 80.20 75.72
CA ARG A 795 -75.82 81.37 75.16
C ARG A 795 -76.77 82.36 74.48
N ALA A 796 -77.85 81.88 73.86
CA ALA A 796 -78.87 82.72 73.23
C ALA A 796 -79.78 83.48 74.24
N GLU A 797 -80.01 82.92 75.44
CA GLU A 797 -80.72 83.60 76.53
C GLU A 797 -79.86 84.69 77.18
N GLU A 798 -78.56 84.44 77.38
CA GLU A 798 -77.60 85.42 77.90
C GLU A 798 -77.40 86.61 76.96
N GLU A 799 -77.43 86.39 75.64
CA GLU A 799 -77.30 87.44 74.63
C GLU A 799 -78.54 88.35 74.54
N ARG A 800 -79.75 87.80 74.75
CA ARG A 800 -80.99 88.59 74.78
C ARG A 800 -81.14 89.46 76.03
N ALA A 801 -80.69 88.98 77.18
CA ALA A 801 -80.62 89.79 78.40
C ALA A 801 -79.68 91.00 78.24
N ARG A 802 -78.60 90.84 77.46
CA ARG A 802 -77.63 91.88 77.14
C ARG A 802 -78.19 92.95 76.19
N LEU A 803 -79.01 92.57 75.22
CA LEU A 803 -79.67 93.47 74.27
C LEU A 803 -80.76 94.35 74.93
N LEU A 804 -81.50 93.83 75.91
CA LEU A 804 -82.50 94.61 76.68
C LEU A 804 -81.86 95.68 77.58
N ALA A 805 -80.64 95.44 78.09
CA ALA A 805 -79.88 96.42 78.87
C ALA A 805 -79.28 97.54 78.00
N GLU A 806 -79.00 97.27 76.72
CA GLU A 806 -78.43 98.23 75.78
C GLU A 806 -79.51 99.18 75.19
N GLU A 807 -80.76 98.72 75.04
CA GLU A 807 -81.89 99.57 74.64
C GLU A 807 -82.31 100.58 75.71
N GLN A 808 -82.27 100.21 77.00
CA GLN A 808 -82.56 101.15 78.09
C GLN A 808 -81.53 102.28 78.20
N ALA A 809 -80.25 102.00 77.90
CA ALA A 809 -79.19 103.01 77.89
C ALA A 809 -79.30 104.00 76.70
N ARG A 810 -79.88 103.58 75.57
CA ARG A 810 -80.13 104.47 74.42
C ARG A 810 -81.32 105.42 74.65
N ALA A 811 -82.36 104.97 75.37
CA ALA A 811 -83.52 105.79 75.71
C ALA A 811 -83.17 106.99 76.63
N GLU A 812 -82.18 106.85 77.51
CA GLU A 812 -81.72 107.95 78.39
C GLU A 812 -80.82 108.99 77.66
N ALA A 813 -80.08 108.55 76.63
CA ALA A 813 -79.18 109.42 75.86
C ALA A 813 -79.93 110.31 74.85
N GLU A 814 -81.06 109.84 74.31
CA GLU A 814 -81.85 110.55 73.30
C GLU A 814 -82.74 111.65 73.91
N ALA A 815 -83.21 111.47 75.16
CA ALA A 815 -83.91 112.51 75.92
C ALA A 815 -83.01 113.72 76.24
N ARG A 816 -81.70 113.51 76.45
CA ARG A 816 -80.73 114.58 76.70
C ARG A 816 -80.44 115.43 75.46
N ARG A 817 -80.45 114.84 74.27
CA ARG A 817 -80.22 115.57 73.01
C ARG A 817 -81.42 116.42 72.57
N LYS A 818 -82.65 116.00 72.88
CA LYS A 818 -83.87 116.80 72.59
C LYS A 818 -83.98 118.10 73.40
N ALA A 819 -83.30 118.20 74.55
CA ALA A 819 -83.30 119.42 75.37
C ALA A 819 -82.28 120.49 74.93
N GLU A 820 -81.26 120.12 74.15
CA GLU A 820 -80.15 121.02 73.81
C GLU A 820 -80.37 121.79 72.50
N GLN A 821 -81.18 121.26 71.58
CA GLN A 821 -81.49 121.92 70.30
C GLN A 821 -82.61 122.97 70.37
N GLU A 822 -83.45 122.99 71.41
CA GLU A 822 -84.50 124.02 71.60
C GLU A 822 -83.97 125.38 72.11
N ARG A 823 -82.66 125.52 72.38
CA ARG A 823 -82.08 126.74 72.97
C ARG A 823 -81.32 127.64 72.00
N LEU A 824 -81.17 127.24 70.74
CA LEU A 824 -80.52 128.05 69.71
C LEU A 824 -81.56 128.45 68.66
N ARG A 825 -82.07 129.68 68.88
CA ARG A 825 -82.37 130.69 67.85
C ARG A 825 -81.81 130.38 66.46
#